data_AF-A0A8T1XWM4-F1
#
_entry.id   AF-A0A8T1XWM4-F1
#
_cell.length_a   1.000
_cell.length_b   1.000
_cell.length_c   1.000
_cell.angle_alpha   90.00
_cell.angle_beta   90.00
_cell.angle_gamma   90.00
#
_symmetry.space_group_name_H-M   'P 1'
#
loop_
_entity.id
_entity.type
_entity.pdbx_description
1 polymer ?
#
loop_
_entity_poly.entity_id
_entity_poly.type
_entity_poly.pdbx_seq_one_letter_code
_entity_poly.pdbx_strand_id
1 'polypeptide(L)'
;MCISMELVTAVLGDHGQRPLDDYVVVTAVTELGNGKPKFYSTSEIIAFCRKWRLPTNHVWLFSTRKSVTSFFAAFDALCEEGIATSVCRALDEVADISVPVSSQSARDMENVLRDHPPPPCDGANLDLGLSLREICAAHRSNEEQQMIALLRSVGPSFCPSEVDWFGDESHPKNADKSVITKFLQSQPADYSTSKLQEMVRLMKEKRLPAAFKCYHNFHRADDISPDNLFYKLVVHVHSDSGFRRYQKEMRHMPSLWPLYRGFFVDINLFKSNKGRDLMALKSIENAVKDASENDGQREKDGLADGDVNLMIKLKFLTYKLRTFLIRNGLSILFKEGPAAYKTYYLRQMKIWGTSDGKQKELCKMLDEWATYIRRKCGNDQLSSSTYLSEAEPFLEQYAKRSPMNQILIGAAGNLVRTEDFLAIVDGDLDEEGDLLKKEGVTPATPEPAVKEAVQKDEGLIVFFPGIPGCAKSALCKELLNAPGGFADDRPVHTLMGDLVKGKYWPKVADERRKKPQSIMLADKNAPNEDVWRQIEDMCRRTRASAVPIVADSEGTDTNPYSLDALAVFMFRGKLDKESSNAGYVLLMFYHLYEGKNRSEFESELIERFGSLIKMPLLKSDRTPLPDPVKSVLEEGIDLFNLHNRRHGRWVPFESVVHLVREELKKIAKGEYKPPSSEKTKHGSIIFAAINLPATQVHSLLEKLAAANPTMRFFLEGKKKTIQEKLERSHVTLAHKRSHGVAAVASYGQHLNREIPVELTELIYNDKMAALTANVGCVDGETVVSKNEWPHVTLWTAEGVTAKEANTLPQLYLEGKASRVVIDPPVSISGPLEFF
;
A
#
# COMPACT_ATOMS: atom_id res chain seq x y z
N MET A 1 0.69 -4.28 32.46
CA MET A 1 -0.19 -4.70 31.34
C MET A 1 -0.45 -3.49 30.46
N CYS A 2 -0.36 -3.64 29.14
CA CYS A 2 -0.55 -2.59 28.14
C CYS A 2 -1.61 -3.03 27.13
N ILE A 3 -2.53 -2.14 26.77
CA ILE A 3 -3.60 -2.40 25.82
C ILE A 3 -3.44 -1.42 24.66
N SER A 4 -3.42 -1.95 23.43
CA SER A 4 -3.46 -1.16 22.21
C SER A 4 -4.86 -1.18 21.64
N MET A 5 -5.35 -0.01 21.22
CA MET A 5 -6.67 0.14 20.65
C MET A 5 -6.60 1.00 19.39
N GLU A 6 -7.43 0.69 18.40
CA GLU A 6 -7.69 1.54 17.23
C GLU A 6 -8.96 2.34 17.52
N LEU A 7 -8.84 3.67 17.45
CA LEU A 7 -9.96 4.59 17.60
C LEU A 7 -10.48 4.93 16.20
N VAL A 8 -11.74 4.60 15.93
CA VAL A 8 -12.42 4.89 14.67
C VAL A 8 -13.48 5.94 14.94
N THR A 9 -13.24 7.17 14.47
CA THR A 9 -14.15 8.29 14.71
C THR A 9 -14.61 8.93 13.42
N ALA A 10 -15.75 9.60 13.48
CA ALA A 10 -16.25 10.42 12.39
C ALA A 10 -15.52 11.77 12.24
N VAL A 11 -14.63 12.11 13.20
CA VAL A 11 -14.01 13.44 13.38
C VAL A 11 -12.52 13.43 13.02
N LEU A 12 -11.83 12.29 13.14
CA LEU A 12 -10.38 12.18 12.98
C LEU A 12 -9.96 11.29 11.80
N GLY A 13 -10.90 10.78 10.99
CA GLY A 13 -10.58 9.82 9.95
C GLY A 13 -11.38 10.01 8.66
N ASP A 14 -10.67 10.41 7.60
CA ASP A 14 -11.16 10.28 6.23
C ASP A 14 -10.77 8.88 5.65
N HIS A 15 -11.11 7.81 6.37
CA HIS A 15 -10.83 6.43 5.99
C HIS A 15 -11.96 5.81 5.18
N GLY A 16 -12.16 6.35 3.97
CA GLY A 16 -13.13 5.80 3.04
C GLY A 16 -14.52 6.31 3.36
N GLN A 17 -15.22 5.76 4.36
CA GLN A 17 -16.60 6.15 4.70
C GLN A 17 -16.69 6.51 6.18
N ARG A 18 -17.35 7.64 6.51
CA ARG A 18 -17.45 8.11 7.91
C ARG A 18 -18.35 7.17 8.73
N PRO A 19 -17.89 6.69 9.90
CA PRO A 19 -18.73 5.89 10.77
C PRO A 19 -19.88 6.73 11.33
N LEU A 20 -20.99 6.09 11.68
CA LEU A 20 -22.13 6.77 12.31
C LEU A 20 -21.81 7.16 13.75
N ASP A 21 -21.11 6.27 14.46
CA ASP A 21 -20.71 6.41 15.85
C ASP A 21 -19.19 6.27 15.98
N ASP A 22 -18.62 6.92 17.00
CA ASP A 22 -17.22 6.72 17.34
C ASP A 22 -17.08 5.40 18.10
N TYR A 23 -16.15 4.56 17.68
CA TYR A 23 -15.90 3.27 18.34
C TYR A 23 -14.41 2.99 18.48
N VAL A 24 -14.10 2.16 19.46
CA VAL A 24 -12.74 1.73 19.76
C VAL A 24 -12.67 0.22 19.52
N VAL A 25 -11.54 -0.28 19.06
CA VAL A 25 -11.31 -1.72 18.87
C VAL A 25 -10.00 -2.09 19.53
N VAL A 26 -10.01 -3.07 20.44
CA VAL A 26 -8.77 -3.61 21.00
C VAL A 26 -8.02 -4.37 19.92
N THR A 27 -6.79 -3.94 19.64
CA THR A 27 -5.93 -4.51 18.60
C THR A 27 -4.82 -5.39 19.17
N ALA A 28 -4.37 -5.14 20.39
CA ALA A 28 -3.38 -5.97 21.08
C ALA A 28 -3.45 -5.81 22.61
N VAL A 29 -3.09 -6.87 23.34
CA VAL A 29 -2.89 -6.84 24.80
C VAL A 29 -1.55 -7.46 25.12
N THR A 30 -0.80 -6.81 26.01
CA THR A 30 0.57 -7.23 26.38
C THR A 30 0.77 -7.17 27.87
N GLU A 31 1.44 -8.17 28.43
CA GLU A 31 1.96 -8.13 29.79
C GLU A 31 3.47 -7.92 29.76
N LEU A 32 3.90 -6.79 30.32
CA LEU A 32 5.30 -6.49 30.59
C LEU A 32 5.62 -6.99 32.00
N GLY A 33 6.33 -8.11 32.10
CA GLY A 33 6.88 -8.64 33.35
C GLY A 33 8.41 -8.49 33.41
N ASN A 34 9.06 -9.18 34.36
CA ASN A 34 10.53 -9.20 34.49
C ASN A 34 11.25 -9.98 33.36
N GLY A 35 10.50 -10.59 32.44
CA GLY A 35 11.01 -11.40 31.32
C GLY A 35 10.48 -10.95 29.96
N LYS A 36 10.41 -11.88 28.99
CA LYS A 36 9.91 -11.58 27.63
C LYS A 36 8.47 -11.05 27.67
N PRO A 37 8.18 -9.94 26.98
CA PRO A 37 6.81 -9.43 26.86
C PRO A 37 5.87 -10.52 26.36
N LYS A 38 4.83 -10.83 27.15
CA LYS A 38 3.80 -11.80 26.74
C LYS A 38 2.72 -11.05 25.97
N PHE A 39 2.64 -11.31 24.68
CA PHE A 39 1.52 -10.87 23.86
C PHE A 39 0.41 -11.89 23.95
N TYR A 40 -0.81 -11.40 24.19
CA TYR A 40 -1.97 -12.27 24.20
C TYR A 40 -2.20 -12.79 22.79
N SER A 41 -2.35 -14.11 22.68
CA SER A 41 -2.91 -14.77 21.50
C SER A 41 -4.32 -14.22 21.20
N THR A 42 -4.84 -14.45 20.00
CA THR A 42 -6.19 -13.99 19.64
C THR A 42 -7.26 -14.50 20.61
N SER A 43 -7.16 -15.76 21.08
CA SER A 43 -8.07 -16.33 22.07
C SER A 43 -7.92 -15.64 23.44
N GLU A 44 -6.71 -15.33 23.87
CA GLU A 44 -6.45 -14.58 25.11
C GLU A 44 -6.95 -13.12 25.01
N ILE A 45 -6.82 -12.46 23.85
CA ILE A 45 -7.41 -11.12 23.60
C ILE A 45 -8.94 -11.20 23.70
N ILE A 46 -9.57 -12.20 23.08
CA ILE A 46 -11.03 -12.39 23.16
C ILE A 46 -11.46 -12.64 24.61
N ALA A 47 -10.75 -13.51 25.33
CA ALA A 47 -11.06 -13.80 26.74
C ALA A 47 -10.88 -12.55 27.62
N PHE A 48 -9.81 -11.79 27.38
CA PHE A 48 -9.56 -10.51 28.03
C PHE A 48 -10.69 -9.52 27.76
N CYS A 49 -11.02 -9.29 26.51
CA CYS A 49 -12.07 -8.37 26.12
C CYS A 49 -13.45 -8.82 26.63
N ARG A 50 -13.77 -10.12 26.65
CA ARG A 50 -15.00 -10.63 27.29
C ARG A 50 -15.02 -10.38 28.79
N LYS A 51 -13.89 -10.65 29.47
CA LYS A 51 -13.75 -10.44 30.92
C LYS A 51 -13.98 -8.97 31.30
N TRP A 52 -13.46 -8.05 30.50
CA TRP A 52 -13.53 -6.60 30.74
C TRP A 52 -14.63 -5.89 29.92
N ARG A 53 -15.45 -6.66 29.20
CA ARG A 53 -16.47 -6.24 28.22
C ARG A 53 -15.98 -5.12 27.26
N LEU A 54 -14.77 -5.29 26.74
CA LEU A 54 -14.14 -4.40 25.76
C LEU A 54 -14.48 -4.81 24.31
N PRO A 55 -14.56 -3.87 23.36
CA PRO A 55 -14.80 -4.16 21.95
C PRO A 55 -13.61 -4.86 21.27
N THR A 56 -13.85 -5.97 20.56
CA THR A 56 -12.85 -6.73 19.77
C THR A 56 -13.03 -6.53 18.27
N ASN A 57 -12.17 -7.15 17.45
CA ASN A 57 -12.46 -7.37 16.02
C ASN A 57 -13.61 -8.38 15.83
N HIS A 58 -14.20 -8.42 14.63
CA HIS A 58 -15.09 -9.51 14.20
C HIS A 58 -14.26 -10.79 14.05
N VAL A 59 -14.67 -11.88 14.68
CA VAL A 59 -13.95 -13.16 14.67
C VAL A 59 -14.76 -14.22 13.94
N TRP A 60 -14.12 -14.92 13.01
CA TRP A 60 -14.63 -16.12 12.35
C TRP A 60 -13.72 -17.30 12.68
N LEU A 61 -14.31 -18.41 13.16
CA LEU A 61 -13.60 -19.66 13.40
C LEU A 61 -14.00 -20.67 12.32
N PHE A 62 -13.00 -21.43 11.87
CA PHE A 62 -13.17 -22.43 10.82
C PHE A 62 -12.64 -23.78 11.30
N SER A 63 -13.44 -24.82 11.17
CA SER A 63 -13.11 -26.20 11.53
C SER A 63 -12.33 -26.92 10.41
N THR A 64 -12.40 -26.42 9.17
CA THR A 64 -11.74 -27.04 8.00
C THR A 64 -11.07 -26.03 7.08
N ARG A 65 -10.01 -26.48 6.36
CA ARG A 65 -9.38 -25.71 5.26
C ARG A 65 -10.38 -25.38 4.14
N LYS A 66 -11.42 -26.20 3.98
CA LYS A 66 -12.45 -26.01 2.98
C LYS A 66 -13.29 -24.78 3.31
N SER A 67 -13.81 -24.68 4.55
CA SER A 67 -14.58 -23.52 5.03
C SER A 67 -13.78 -22.22 4.88
N VAL A 68 -12.47 -22.23 5.16
CA VAL A 68 -11.58 -21.08 4.92
C VAL A 68 -11.51 -20.69 3.44
N THR A 69 -11.39 -21.67 2.54
CA THR A 69 -11.35 -21.42 1.09
C THR A 69 -12.68 -20.86 0.60
N SER A 70 -13.79 -21.41 1.10
CA SER A 70 -15.15 -20.95 0.83
C SER A 70 -15.38 -19.52 1.32
N PHE A 71 -14.83 -19.16 2.48
CA PHE A 71 -14.90 -17.80 3.03
C PHE A 71 -14.26 -16.77 2.10
N PHE A 72 -13.06 -17.06 1.58
CA PHE A 72 -12.39 -16.17 0.63
C PHE A 72 -13.13 -16.09 -0.71
N ALA A 73 -13.63 -17.22 -1.23
CA ALA A 73 -14.43 -17.22 -2.45
C ALA A 73 -15.74 -16.42 -2.30
N ALA A 74 -16.40 -16.54 -1.14
CA ALA A 74 -17.58 -15.74 -0.80
C ALA A 74 -17.24 -14.25 -0.73
N PHE A 75 -16.14 -13.89 -0.06
CA PHE A 75 -15.67 -12.51 -0.02
C PHE A 75 -15.39 -11.97 -1.42
N ASP A 76 -14.66 -12.71 -2.27
CA ASP A 76 -14.33 -12.29 -3.63
C ASP A 76 -15.60 -12.08 -4.48
N ALA A 77 -16.61 -12.95 -4.34
CA ALA A 77 -17.90 -12.81 -5.01
C ALA A 77 -18.69 -11.58 -4.55
N LEU A 78 -18.55 -11.19 -3.27
CA LEU A 78 -19.34 -10.14 -2.62
C LEU A 78 -18.65 -8.77 -2.57
N CYS A 79 -17.32 -8.72 -2.70
CA CYS A 79 -16.52 -7.53 -2.42
C CYS A 79 -16.83 -6.33 -3.35
N GLU A 80 -17.47 -6.58 -4.49
CA GLU A 80 -17.86 -5.58 -5.49
C GLU A 80 -19.29 -5.04 -5.34
N GLU A 81 -20.14 -5.67 -4.52
CA GLU A 81 -21.58 -5.37 -4.50
C GLU A 81 -22.20 -5.31 -3.09
N GLY A 82 -21.54 -5.88 -2.08
CA GLY A 82 -22.04 -5.85 -0.71
C GLY A 82 -21.54 -4.66 0.10
N ILE A 83 -22.38 -4.17 1.02
CA ILE A 83 -21.98 -3.31 2.12
C ILE A 83 -21.39 -4.16 3.25
N ALA A 84 -20.60 -3.57 4.15
CA ALA A 84 -19.95 -4.31 5.24
C ALA A 84 -20.93 -5.25 5.97
N THR A 85 -22.14 -4.78 6.29
CA THR A 85 -23.18 -5.58 6.94
C THR A 85 -23.63 -6.81 6.14
N SER A 86 -23.86 -6.67 4.83
CA SER A 86 -24.36 -7.77 4.00
C SER A 86 -23.26 -8.77 3.66
N VAL A 87 -22.03 -8.29 3.47
CA VAL A 87 -20.88 -9.17 3.26
C VAL A 87 -20.55 -9.92 4.54
N CYS A 88 -20.42 -9.23 5.69
CA CYS A 88 -20.15 -9.89 6.96
C CYS A 88 -21.22 -10.93 7.29
N ARG A 89 -22.51 -10.66 7.06
CA ARG A 89 -23.57 -11.67 7.26
C ARG A 89 -23.37 -12.92 6.41
N ALA A 90 -23.05 -12.77 5.13
CA ALA A 90 -22.80 -13.92 4.25
C ALA A 90 -21.52 -14.67 4.65
N LEU A 91 -20.51 -13.94 5.15
CA LEU A 91 -19.29 -14.55 5.69
C LEU A 91 -19.53 -15.27 7.03
N ASP A 92 -20.45 -14.76 7.85
CA ASP A 92 -20.90 -15.41 9.09
C ASP A 92 -21.55 -16.77 8.81
N GLU A 93 -22.33 -16.87 7.73
CA GLU A 93 -22.96 -18.13 7.29
C GLU A 93 -21.95 -19.18 6.80
N VAL A 94 -20.77 -18.75 6.32
CA VAL A 94 -19.70 -19.65 5.84
C VAL A 94 -18.77 -20.10 6.98
N ALA A 95 -18.68 -19.31 8.05
CA ALA A 95 -17.87 -19.63 9.21
C ALA A 95 -18.58 -20.65 10.12
N ASP A 96 -17.81 -21.55 10.73
CA ASP A 96 -18.35 -22.51 11.69
C ASP A 96 -18.83 -21.81 12.98
N ILE A 97 -18.11 -20.75 13.40
CA ILE A 97 -18.51 -19.86 14.49
C ILE A 97 -18.19 -18.42 14.06
N SER A 98 -19.17 -17.52 14.22
CA SER A 98 -18.98 -16.08 14.07
C SER A 98 -19.26 -15.36 15.39
N VAL A 99 -18.32 -14.52 15.82
CA VAL A 99 -18.49 -13.63 16.98
C VAL A 99 -18.46 -12.18 16.49
N PRO A 100 -19.64 -11.57 16.26
CA PRO A 100 -19.71 -10.18 15.81
C PRO A 100 -19.41 -9.21 16.94
N VAL A 101 -18.89 -8.03 16.56
CA VAL A 101 -18.89 -6.85 17.42
C VAL A 101 -20.30 -6.27 17.35
N SER A 102 -21.13 -6.56 18.34
CA SER A 102 -22.52 -6.12 18.32
C SER A 102 -22.73 -4.82 19.11
N SER A 103 -23.81 -4.10 18.82
CA SER A 103 -24.32 -3.00 19.66
C SER A 103 -24.71 -3.45 21.08
N GLN A 104 -24.82 -4.76 21.32
CA GLN A 104 -24.95 -5.34 22.66
C GLN A 104 -23.70 -5.06 23.49
N SER A 105 -22.51 -5.00 22.88
CA SER A 105 -21.25 -4.70 23.56
C SER A 105 -21.27 -3.32 24.25
N ALA A 106 -22.00 -2.35 23.69
CA ALA A 106 -22.20 -1.04 24.32
C ALA A 106 -23.09 -1.12 25.57
N ARG A 107 -24.18 -1.88 25.51
CA ARG A 107 -25.07 -2.14 26.67
C ARG A 107 -24.39 -3.01 27.74
N ASP A 108 -23.54 -3.93 27.30
CA ASP A 108 -22.74 -4.77 28.19
C ASP A 108 -21.67 -3.92 28.90
N MET A 109 -21.11 -2.91 28.23
CA MET A 109 -20.27 -1.87 28.84
C MET A 109 -21.03 -1.05 29.89
N GLU A 110 -22.27 -0.61 29.61
CA GLU A 110 -23.12 0.05 30.62
C GLU A 110 -23.35 -0.84 31.84
N ASN A 111 -23.53 -2.14 31.63
CA ASN A 111 -23.67 -3.10 32.72
C ASN A 111 -22.33 -3.30 33.47
N VAL A 112 -21.16 -3.21 32.82
CA VAL A 112 -19.85 -3.25 33.52
C VAL A 112 -19.63 -2.02 34.34
N LEU A 113 -19.97 -0.83 33.82
CA LEU A 113 -19.87 0.41 34.58
C LEU A 113 -20.76 0.40 35.83
N ARG A 114 -21.81 -0.44 35.82
CA ARG A 114 -22.68 -0.71 36.98
C ARG A 114 -22.08 -1.72 37.96
N ASP A 115 -21.49 -2.81 37.46
CA ASP A 115 -20.93 -3.91 38.27
C ASP A 115 -19.52 -3.60 38.82
N HIS A 116 -18.77 -2.78 38.10
CA HIS A 116 -17.41 -2.34 38.37
C HIS A 116 -17.34 -0.81 38.20
N PRO A 117 -17.98 -0.05 39.12
CA PRO A 117 -17.95 1.40 39.04
C PRO A 117 -16.50 1.90 39.12
N PRO A 118 -16.16 2.97 38.37
CA PRO A 118 -14.85 3.59 38.48
C PRO A 118 -14.56 4.01 39.94
N PRO A 119 -13.29 4.11 40.35
CA PRO A 119 -12.93 4.59 41.68
C PRO A 119 -13.65 5.92 41.96
N PRO A 120 -14.05 6.19 43.22
CA PRO A 120 -14.84 7.38 43.54
C PRO A 120 -14.05 8.63 43.15
N CYS A 121 -14.43 9.24 42.04
CA CYS A 121 -14.11 10.63 41.76
C CYS A 121 -15.08 11.45 42.61
N ASP A 122 -14.54 12.29 43.49
CA ASP A 122 -15.33 13.25 44.25
C ASP A 122 -16.16 14.13 43.30
N GLY A 123 -17.47 13.88 43.24
CA GLY A 123 -18.39 14.68 42.42
C GLY A 123 -19.52 13.87 41.80
N ALA A 124 -20.58 13.66 42.57
CA ALA A 124 -21.85 13.12 42.10
C ALA A 124 -22.54 14.10 41.13
N ASN A 125 -22.32 13.91 39.83
CA ASN A 125 -23.16 14.20 38.67
C ASN A 125 -22.22 14.17 37.47
N LEU A 126 -21.99 12.99 36.90
CA LEU A 126 -21.18 12.83 35.69
C LEU A 126 -21.96 13.40 34.51
N ASP A 127 -21.92 14.72 34.38
CA ASP A 127 -21.77 15.31 33.05
C ASP A 127 -20.55 14.60 32.45
N LEU A 128 -20.78 13.73 31.45
CA LEU A 128 -19.72 12.93 30.80
C LEU A 128 -18.71 13.80 30.04
N GLY A 129 -18.79 15.12 30.23
CA GLY A 129 -18.08 16.13 29.50
C GLY A 129 -18.62 16.22 28.08
N LEU A 130 -18.05 17.18 27.36
CA LEU A 130 -18.22 17.27 25.92
C LEU A 130 -17.63 16.02 25.28
N SER A 131 -18.36 15.40 24.36
CA SER A 131 -17.83 14.33 23.50
C SER A 131 -16.60 14.80 22.73
N LEU A 132 -15.78 13.86 22.26
CA LEU A 132 -14.64 14.16 21.37
C LEU A 132 -15.05 15.08 20.22
N ARG A 133 -16.24 14.82 19.65
CA ARG A 133 -16.84 15.64 18.60
C ARG A 133 -17.12 17.07 19.05
N GLU A 134 -17.71 17.25 20.21
CA GLU A 134 -18.04 18.57 20.76
C GLU A 134 -16.80 19.38 21.15
N ILE A 135 -15.76 18.73 21.69
CA ILE A 135 -14.48 19.40 22.02
C ILE A 135 -13.77 19.84 20.75
N CYS A 136 -13.60 18.93 19.79
CA CYS A 136 -13.04 19.27 18.48
C CYS A 136 -13.85 20.37 17.80
N ALA A 137 -15.17 20.34 17.96
CA ALA A 137 -16.06 21.35 17.45
C ALA A 137 -15.94 22.72 18.14
N ALA A 138 -15.71 22.78 19.45
CA ALA A 138 -15.63 24.06 20.17
C ALA A 138 -14.31 24.80 19.88
N HIS A 139 -13.23 24.07 19.56
CA HIS A 139 -11.87 24.61 19.45
C HIS A 139 -11.27 24.53 18.03
N ARG A 140 -12.14 24.53 17.01
CA ARG A 140 -11.80 24.32 15.57
C ARG A 140 -10.77 25.28 14.97
N SER A 141 -10.61 26.48 15.52
CA SER A 141 -9.77 27.53 14.95
C SER A 141 -8.33 27.51 15.43
N ASN A 142 -8.00 26.67 16.42
CA ASN A 142 -6.68 26.64 17.04
C ASN A 142 -6.36 25.23 17.56
N GLU A 143 -5.43 24.55 16.89
CA GLU A 143 -4.94 23.20 17.22
C GLU A 143 -4.45 23.08 18.65
N GLU A 144 -3.71 24.08 19.14
CA GLU A 144 -3.17 24.09 20.49
C GLU A 144 -4.31 24.15 21.52
N GLN A 145 -5.31 24.99 21.31
CA GLN A 145 -6.50 25.08 22.17
C GLN A 145 -7.36 23.82 22.11
N GLN A 146 -7.47 23.19 20.93
CA GLN A 146 -8.16 21.91 20.78
C GLN A 146 -7.44 20.82 21.57
N MET A 147 -6.11 20.71 21.44
CA MET A 147 -5.31 19.78 22.22
C MET A 147 -5.45 20.06 23.72
N ILE A 148 -5.38 21.31 24.17
CA ILE A 148 -5.58 21.68 25.58
C ILE A 148 -6.95 21.22 26.07
N ALA A 149 -8.02 21.48 25.30
CA ALA A 149 -9.37 21.10 25.68
C ALA A 149 -9.57 19.58 25.74
N LEU A 150 -8.96 18.83 24.81
CA LEU A 150 -8.94 17.37 24.84
C LEU A 150 -8.22 16.86 26.09
N LEU A 151 -7.02 17.37 26.39
CA LEU A 151 -6.24 16.94 27.55
C LEU A 151 -6.96 17.26 28.87
N ARG A 152 -7.62 18.42 28.96
CA ARG A 152 -8.45 18.79 30.12
C ARG A 152 -9.66 17.88 30.29
N SER A 153 -10.34 17.52 29.20
CA SER A 153 -11.52 16.66 29.25
C SER A 153 -11.20 15.22 29.65
N VAL A 154 -10.07 14.67 29.19
CA VAL A 154 -9.64 13.33 29.59
C VAL A 154 -9.18 13.30 31.06
N GLY A 155 -8.72 14.45 31.56
CA GLY A 155 -8.40 14.65 32.97
C GLY A 155 -6.97 14.21 33.36
N PRO A 156 -6.58 14.52 34.61
CA PRO A 156 -5.20 14.35 35.08
C PRO A 156 -4.75 12.89 35.14
N SER A 157 -5.69 11.93 35.16
CA SER A 157 -5.41 10.49 35.17
C SER A 157 -4.73 9.99 33.90
N PHE A 158 -4.94 10.66 32.76
CA PHE A 158 -4.36 10.31 31.46
C PHE A 158 -3.31 11.33 31.00
N CYS A 159 -3.50 12.60 31.38
CA CYS A 159 -2.53 13.67 31.17
C CYS A 159 -2.31 14.47 32.47
N PRO A 160 -1.34 14.10 33.31
CA PRO A 160 -1.19 14.73 34.63
C PRO A 160 -0.73 16.21 34.61
N SER A 161 -0.41 16.80 33.45
CA SER A 161 0.21 18.12 33.27
C SER A 161 0.20 18.53 31.80
N GLU A 162 -0.22 19.76 31.51
CA GLU A 162 -0.21 20.35 30.17
C GLU A 162 1.23 20.59 29.65
N VAL A 163 2.19 20.79 30.57
CA VAL A 163 3.61 21.05 30.27
C VAL A 163 4.26 19.91 29.49
N ASP A 164 3.80 18.68 29.68
CA ASP A 164 4.28 17.50 28.94
C ASP A 164 3.96 17.56 27.44
N TRP A 165 2.92 18.31 27.07
CA TRP A 165 2.46 18.47 25.69
C TRP A 165 2.86 19.81 25.09
N PHE A 166 2.98 20.87 25.89
CA PHE A 166 3.27 22.22 25.37
C PHE A 166 4.68 22.73 25.73
N GLY A 167 5.37 22.08 26.67
CA GLY A 167 6.66 22.52 27.22
C GLY A 167 6.51 23.59 28.31
N ASP A 168 7.64 24.06 28.83
CA ASP A 168 7.74 25.20 29.75
C ASP A 168 8.57 26.32 29.09
N GLU A 169 8.31 27.59 29.42
CA GLU A 169 9.04 28.73 28.86
C GLU A 169 10.55 28.68 29.14
N SER A 170 10.96 27.91 30.17
CA SER A 170 12.34 27.78 30.61
C SER A 170 13.16 26.73 29.83
N HIS A 171 12.53 25.69 29.26
CA HIS A 171 13.21 24.55 28.64
C HIS A 171 12.49 24.00 27.40
N PRO A 172 13.18 23.82 26.25
CA PRO A 172 12.55 23.32 25.02
C PRO A 172 11.99 21.90 25.19
N LYS A 173 10.77 21.67 24.70
CA LYS A 173 10.03 20.38 24.74
C LYS A 173 10.84 19.19 24.19
N ASN A 174 11.64 19.42 23.16
CA ASN A 174 12.44 18.38 22.51
C ASN A 174 13.74 18.15 23.27
N ALA A 175 13.98 16.92 23.70
CA ALA A 175 15.26 16.51 24.26
C ALA A 175 16.30 16.33 23.15
N ASP A 176 17.58 16.54 23.48
CA ASP A 176 18.71 16.33 22.58
C ASP A 176 18.73 14.88 22.02
N LYS A 177 19.04 14.74 20.73
CA LYS A 177 19.26 13.44 20.07
C LYS A 177 20.33 12.58 20.79
N SER A 178 21.23 13.21 21.55
CA SER A 178 22.22 12.52 22.38
C SER A 178 21.61 11.62 23.46
N VAL A 179 20.35 11.85 23.88
CA VAL A 179 19.66 11.02 24.89
C VAL A 179 19.50 9.58 24.42
N ILE A 180 19.17 9.35 23.15
CA ILE A 180 19.04 7.99 22.62
C ILE A 180 20.41 7.31 22.62
N THR A 181 21.48 8.03 22.28
CA THR A 181 22.84 7.47 22.33
C THR A 181 23.22 7.10 23.76
N LYS A 182 22.94 7.97 24.74
CA LYS A 182 23.16 7.69 26.16
C LYS A 182 22.35 6.46 26.62
N PHE A 183 21.06 6.40 26.30
CA PHE A 183 20.21 5.25 26.58
C PHE A 183 20.77 3.94 26.03
N LEU A 184 21.29 3.93 24.80
CA LEU A 184 21.89 2.73 24.19
C LEU A 184 23.27 2.38 24.75
N GLN A 185 23.95 3.32 25.42
CA GLN A 185 25.25 3.09 26.06
C GLN A 185 25.12 2.74 27.55
N SER A 186 24.00 3.10 28.18
CA SER A 186 23.72 2.78 29.58
C SER A 186 23.50 1.29 29.81
N GLN A 187 23.88 0.81 30.99
CA GLN A 187 23.55 -0.54 31.43
C GLN A 187 22.03 -0.68 31.62
N PRO A 188 21.39 -1.72 31.04
CA PRO A 188 19.96 -1.92 31.20
C PRO A 188 19.64 -2.35 32.63
N ALA A 189 18.59 -1.78 33.22
CA ALA A 189 18.16 -2.11 34.58
C ALA A 189 17.44 -3.46 34.67
N ASP A 190 16.84 -3.91 33.57
CA ASP A 190 16.07 -5.16 33.49
C ASP A 190 16.14 -5.77 32.06
N TYR A 191 15.56 -6.97 31.92
CA TYR A 191 15.51 -7.69 30.65
C TYR A 191 14.78 -6.91 29.55
N SER A 192 13.65 -6.28 29.89
CA SER A 192 12.86 -5.47 28.96
C SER A 192 13.69 -4.32 28.39
N THR A 193 14.38 -3.56 29.25
CA THR A 193 15.28 -2.47 28.87
C THR A 193 16.39 -2.98 27.94
N SER A 194 16.99 -4.14 28.25
CA SER A 194 18.00 -4.78 27.40
C SER A 194 17.46 -5.09 26.01
N LYS A 195 16.26 -5.69 25.92
CA LYS A 195 15.60 -6.02 24.65
C LYS A 195 15.15 -4.79 23.86
N LEU A 196 14.71 -3.74 24.54
CA LEU A 196 14.38 -2.48 23.87
C LEU A 196 15.63 -1.85 23.26
N GLN A 197 16.74 -1.83 24.01
CA GLN A 197 18.01 -1.36 23.48
C GLN A 197 18.47 -2.22 22.28
N GLU A 198 18.34 -3.56 22.35
CA GLU A 198 18.65 -4.47 21.25
C GLU A 198 17.82 -4.16 19.99
N MET A 199 16.50 -3.99 20.13
CA MET A 199 15.61 -3.63 19.03
C MET A 199 16.00 -2.27 18.42
N VAL A 200 16.22 -1.24 19.25
CA VAL A 200 16.60 0.09 18.74
C VAL A 200 17.97 0.05 18.05
N ARG A 201 18.95 -0.70 18.59
CA ARG A 201 20.25 -0.93 17.93
C ARG A 201 20.06 -1.59 16.57
N LEU A 202 19.29 -2.67 16.50
CA LEU A 202 19.02 -3.39 15.27
C LEU A 202 18.29 -2.53 14.23
N MET A 203 17.26 -1.78 14.63
CA MET A 203 16.53 -0.87 13.74
C MET A 203 17.45 0.20 13.15
N LYS A 204 18.37 0.74 13.95
CA LYS A 204 19.38 1.70 13.49
C LYS A 204 20.43 1.06 12.59
N GLU A 205 20.98 -0.09 12.98
CA GLU A 205 21.98 -0.85 12.22
C GLU A 205 21.44 -1.24 10.84
N LYS A 206 20.25 -1.83 10.81
CA LYS A 206 19.60 -2.26 9.57
C LYS A 206 18.94 -1.11 8.81
N ARG A 207 18.98 0.13 9.29
CA ARG A 207 18.32 1.31 8.70
C ARG A 207 16.86 1.00 8.32
N LEU A 208 16.11 0.57 9.34
CA LEU A 208 14.68 0.41 9.18
C LEU A 208 14.02 1.80 9.14
N PRO A 209 13.00 1.98 8.30
CA PRO A 209 12.28 3.25 8.18
C PRO A 209 11.53 3.53 9.49
N ALA A 210 12.16 4.22 10.43
CA ALA A 210 11.59 4.54 11.72
C ALA A 210 12.15 5.85 12.30
N ALA A 211 11.30 6.61 12.98
CA ALA A 211 11.65 7.80 13.72
C ALA A 211 11.69 7.51 15.22
N PHE A 212 12.66 8.14 15.88
CA PHE A 212 12.82 8.13 17.33
C PHE A 212 12.83 9.59 17.79
N LYS A 213 11.79 10.01 18.51
CA LYS A 213 11.68 11.37 19.08
C LYS A 213 11.78 11.27 20.59
N CYS A 214 12.56 12.14 21.22
CA CYS A 214 12.75 12.13 22.66
C CYS A 214 12.27 13.46 23.24
N TYR A 215 11.51 13.38 24.33
CA TYR A 215 10.96 14.52 25.05
C TYR A 215 11.43 14.47 26.50
N HIS A 216 11.57 15.62 27.14
CA HIS A 216 11.75 15.67 28.59
C HIS A 216 10.44 15.22 29.26
N ASN A 217 10.55 14.47 30.36
CA ASN A 217 9.39 14.04 31.14
C ASN A 217 9.26 14.97 32.36
N PHE A 218 8.39 15.98 32.26
CA PHE A 218 8.30 17.06 33.23
C PHE A 218 7.47 16.67 34.47
N HIS A 219 6.72 15.57 34.42
CA HIS A 219 6.00 15.03 35.59
C HIS A 219 6.89 14.58 36.75
N ARG A 220 8.17 14.32 36.49
CA ARG A 220 9.16 13.96 37.51
C ARG A 220 10.20 15.06 37.72
N ALA A 221 9.87 16.29 37.35
CA ALA A 221 10.78 17.43 37.48
C ALA A 221 11.14 17.73 38.95
N ASP A 222 10.21 17.50 39.88
CA ASP A 222 10.46 17.70 41.32
C ASP A 222 11.29 16.55 41.95
N ASP A 223 11.42 15.41 41.25
CA ASP A 223 12.26 14.27 41.62
C ASP A 223 13.67 14.33 40.99
N ILE A 224 14.02 15.46 40.33
CA ILE A 224 15.33 15.65 39.68
C ILE A 224 16.40 15.81 40.77
N SER A 225 16.96 14.69 41.20
CA SER A 225 18.36 14.72 41.64
C SER A 225 19.25 14.91 40.41
N PRO A 226 20.44 15.55 40.52
CA PRO A 226 21.42 15.64 39.44
C PRO A 226 21.85 14.28 38.87
N ASP A 227 21.48 13.21 39.56
CA ASP A 227 21.83 11.83 39.26
C ASP A 227 20.66 11.01 38.67
N ASN A 228 19.46 11.57 38.50
CA ASN A 228 18.29 10.93 37.87
C ASN A 228 17.67 11.84 36.79
N LEU A 229 17.60 11.35 35.55
CA LEU A 229 17.06 12.07 34.40
C LEU A 229 15.92 11.27 33.76
N PHE A 230 14.77 11.92 33.56
CA PHE A 230 13.56 11.30 33.01
C PHE A 230 13.23 11.84 31.62
N TYR A 231 12.99 10.92 30.69
CA TYR A 231 12.67 11.22 29.30
C TYR A 231 11.51 10.35 28.79
N LYS A 232 10.82 10.82 27.75
CA LYS A 232 9.80 10.07 27.02
C LYS A 232 10.27 9.85 25.58
N LEU A 233 10.46 8.60 25.18
CA LEU A 233 10.84 8.18 23.84
C LEU A 233 9.61 7.76 23.04
N VAL A 234 9.44 8.37 21.88
CA VAL A 234 8.42 8.00 20.89
C VAL A 234 9.11 7.29 19.74
N VAL A 235 8.71 6.04 19.51
CA VAL A 235 9.15 5.24 18.38
C VAL A 235 8.02 5.19 17.37
N HIS A 236 8.31 5.49 16.10
CA HIS A 236 7.35 5.38 15.00
C HIS A 236 8.01 4.67 13.82
N VAL A 237 7.51 3.50 13.43
CA VAL A 237 7.95 2.75 12.26
C VAL A 237 7.13 3.18 11.05
N HIS A 238 7.82 3.76 10.07
CA HIS A 238 7.25 4.18 8.79
C HIS A 238 7.23 3.01 7.81
N SER A 239 6.21 2.92 6.97
CA SER A 239 6.10 1.93 5.89
C SER A 239 6.05 0.45 6.32
N ASP A 240 5.18 -0.32 5.67
CA ASP A 240 5.06 -1.77 5.87
C ASP A 240 6.36 -2.54 5.52
N SER A 241 7.23 -1.92 4.72
CA SER A 241 8.53 -2.47 4.37
C SER A 241 9.46 -2.65 5.59
N GLY A 242 9.34 -1.80 6.61
CA GLY A 242 10.13 -1.90 7.85
C GLY A 242 9.82 -3.19 8.61
N PHE A 243 8.54 -3.55 8.72
CA PHE A 243 8.09 -4.78 9.39
C PHE A 243 8.59 -6.04 8.69
N ARG A 244 8.52 -6.10 7.37
CA ARG A 244 9.00 -7.26 6.60
C ARG A 244 10.49 -7.50 6.79
N ARG A 245 11.28 -6.42 6.84
CA ARG A 245 12.73 -6.47 7.07
C ARG A 245 13.04 -6.90 8.50
N TYR A 246 12.35 -6.34 9.50
CA TYR A 246 12.53 -6.72 10.90
C TYR A 246 12.15 -8.18 11.17
N GLN A 247 11.03 -8.66 10.60
CA GLN A 247 10.62 -10.06 10.72
C GLN A 247 11.66 -11.03 10.16
N LYS A 248 12.42 -10.65 9.14
CA LYS A 248 13.52 -11.47 8.63
C LYS A 248 14.61 -11.65 9.69
N GLU A 249 14.96 -10.59 10.41
CA GLU A 249 15.94 -10.65 11.51
C GLU A 249 15.41 -11.48 12.68
N MET A 250 14.11 -11.38 13.03
CA MET A 250 13.49 -12.22 14.07
C MET A 250 13.56 -13.72 13.77
N ARG A 251 13.61 -14.13 12.49
CA ARG A 251 13.80 -15.55 12.13
C ARG A 251 15.21 -16.05 12.45
N HIS A 252 16.20 -15.16 12.42
CA HIS A 252 17.58 -15.47 12.75
C HIS A 252 17.86 -15.29 14.25
N MET A 253 17.12 -14.38 14.91
CA MET A 253 17.24 -14.07 16.34
C MET A 253 15.84 -14.10 16.99
N PRO A 254 15.34 -15.29 17.37
CA PRO A 254 13.97 -15.46 17.91
C PRO A 254 13.72 -14.72 19.24
N SER A 255 14.79 -14.33 19.94
CA SER A 255 14.75 -13.57 21.19
C SER A 255 14.55 -12.06 21.01
N LEU A 256 14.42 -11.56 19.77
CA LEU A 256 14.17 -10.14 19.49
C LEU A 256 12.77 -9.72 19.97
N TRP A 257 12.67 -8.49 20.48
CA TRP A 257 11.37 -7.88 20.81
C TRP A 257 10.54 -7.72 19.52
N PRO A 258 9.26 -8.11 19.48
CA PRO A 258 8.35 -7.76 18.39
C PRO A 258 8.34 -6.26 18.03
N LEU A 259 8.19 -5.93 16.74
CA LEU A 259 8.14 -4.55 16.25
C LEU A 259 6.71 -4.02 16.15
N TYR A 260 6.48 -2.83 16.71
CA TYR A 260 5.20 -2.10 16.66
C TYR A 260 5.26 -0.87 15.75
N ARG A 261 4.10 -0.47 15.21
CA ARG A 261 4.00 0.72 14.35
C ARG A 261 4.31 2.01 15.08
N GLY A 262 3.85 2.16 16.31
CA GLY A 262 4.26 3.26 17.16
C GLY A 262 3.97 2.95 18.62
N PHE A 263 4.84 3.44 19.51
CA PHE A 263 4.68 3.31 20.96
C PHE A 263 5.55 4.34 21.70
N PHE A 264 5.19 4.56 22.96
CA PHE A 264 5.85 5.48 23.88
C PHE A 264 6.57 4.68 24.96
N VAL A 265 7.76 5.14 25.36
CA VAL A 265 8.55 4.54 26.43
C VAL A 265 9.05 5.62 27.36
N ASP A 266 8.82 5.46 28.66
CA ASP A 266 9.48 6.28 29.68
C ASP A 266 10.89 5.73 29.94
N ILE A 267 11.89 6.59 29.74
CA ILE A 267 13.30 6.30 29.97
C ILE A 267 13.73 7.02 31.25
N ASN A 268 14.24 6.25 32.21
CA ASN A 268 14.93 6.76 33.39
C ASN A 268 16.44 6.47 33.27
N LEU A 269 17.26 7.52 33.21
CA LEU A 269 18.71 7.42 33.24
C LEU A 269 19.23 7.88 34.59
N PHE A 270 19.93 7.00 35.30
CA PHE A 270 20.48 7.30 36.62
C PHE A 270 21.96 6.95 36.75
N LYS A 271 22.70 7.67 37.61
CA LYS A 271 24.09 7.32 37.93
C LYS A 271 24.15 6.19 38.95
N SER A 272 24.89 5.13 38.61
CA SER A 272 25.14 4.00 39.51
C SER A 272 26.00 4.44 40.72
N ASN A 273 25.54 4.11 41.94
CA ASN A 273 26.34 4.19 43.15
C ASN A 273 27.24 2.94 43.23
N LYS A 274 28.56 3.15 43.11
CA LYS A 274 29.65 2.17 42.89
C LYS A 274 29.78 0.98 43.89
N GLY A 275 28.80 0.69 44.74
CA GLY A 275 28.93 -0.29 45.83
C GLY A 275 27.93 -1.45 45.87
N ARG A 276 26.81 -1.43 45.13
CA ARG A 276 25.76 -2.50 45.22
C ARG A 276 25.62 -3.39 43.97
N ASP A 277 26.28 -3.05 42.85
CA ASP A 277 25.88 -3.55 41.52
C ASP A 277 26.47 -4.90 41.07
N LEU A 278 27.53 -5.42 41.71
CA LEU A 278 28.08 -6.72 41.25
C LEU A 278 27.12 -7.89 41.49
N MET A 279 26.23 -7.81 42.49
CA MET A 279 25.19 -8.81 42.71
C MET A 279 24.01 -8.66 41.74
N ALA A 280 23.61 -7.42 41.39
CA ALA A 280 22.57 -7.19 40.38
C ALA A 280 23.00 -7.63 38.98
N LEU A 281 24.27 -7.41 38.61
CA LEU A 281 24.86 -7.88 37.35
C LEU A 281 24.85 -9.40 37.23
N LYS A 282 25.21 -10.12 38.32
CA LYS A 282 25.09 -11.58 38.36
C LYS A 282 23.63 -12.03 38.27
N SER A 283 22.69 -11.33 38.89
CA SER A 283 21.27 -11.66 38.79
C SER A 283 20.68 -11.41 37.40
N ILE A 284 21.14 -10.40 36.65
CA ILE A 284 20.70 -10.14 35.27
C ILE A 284 21.36 -11.13 34.29
N GLU A 285 22.65 -11.40 34.42
CA GLU A 285 23.32 -12.45 33.63
C GLU A 285 22.72 -13.83 33.92
N ASN A 286 22.38 -14.11 35.18
CA ASN A 286 21.68 -15.33 35.57
C ASN A 286 20.24 -15.32 35.06
N ALA A 287 19.49 -14.21 35.05
CA ALA A 287 18.16 -14.16 34.44
C ALA A 287 18.20 -14.33 32.90
N VAL A 288 19.24 -13.81 32.24
CA VAL A 288 19.49 -14.02 30.80
C VAL A 288 19.91 -15.46 30.52
N LYS A 289 20.70 -16.08 31.41
CA LYS A 289 21.11 -17.48 31.33
C LYS A 289 19.98 -18.44 31.68
N ASP A 290 19.25 -18.22 32.76
CA ASP A 290 18.07 -18.99 33.20
C ASP A 290 16.94 -18.88 32.16
N ALA A 291 16.75 -17.74 31.49
CA ALA A 291 15.83 -17.63 30.35
C ALA A 291 16.34 -18.38 29.10
N SER A 292 17.65 -18.63 28.98
CA SER A 292 18.25 -19.43 27.90
C SER A 292 18.43 -20.92 28.25
N GLU A 293 18.48 -21.28 29.54
CA GLU A 293 18.71 -22.64 30.05
C GLU A 293 17.41 -23.31 30.52
N ASN A 294 16.40 -22.56 30.98
CA ASN A 294 15.04 -23.11 31.22
C ASN A 294 14.31 -23.44 29.91
N ASP A 295 14.83 -23.03 28.75
CA ASP A 295 14.42 -23.54 27.43
C ASP A 295 14.74 -25.05 27.28
N GLY A 296 15.49 -25.63 28.22
CA GLY A 296 15.78 -27.07 28.34
C GLY A 296 14.75 -27.89 29.11
N GLN A 297 13.83 -27.28 29.87
CA GLN A 297 12.65 -27.97 30.39
C GLN A 297 11.48 -27.71 29.45
N ARG A 298 11.04 -28.76 28.76
CA ARG A 298 9.86 -28.77 27.87
C ARG A 298 8.58 -28.34 28.61
N GLU A 299 8.40 -27.05 28.88
CA GLU A 299 7.13 -26.40 28.56
C GLU A 299 7.33 -25.77 27.20
N LYS A 300 6.47 -26.15 26.24
CA LYS A 300 6.53 -25.68 24.87
C LYS A 300 6.53 -24.14 24.87
N ASP A 301 7.71 -23.54 24.71
CA ASP A 301 7.84 -22.13 24.41
C ASP A 301 7.25 -21.90 23.01
N GLY A 302 5.96 -21.55 23.02
CA GLY A 302 5.14 -21.28 21.85
C GLY A 302 5.63 -20.02 21.15
N LEU A 303 6.69 -20.15 20.36
CA LEU A 303 6.91 -19.29 19.20
C LEU A 303 5.74 -19.53 18.23
N ALA A 304 4.65 -18.81 18.45
CA ALA A 304 3.38 -18.95 17.75
C ALA A 304 2.87 -20.40 17.81
N ASP A 305 1.79 -20.62 18.56
CA ASP A 305 0.99 -21.82 18.36
C ASP A 305 0.76 -22.04 16.86
N GLY A 306 0.73 -23.30 16.43
CA GLY A 306 0.44 -23.66 15.04
C GLY A 306 -0.90 -23.11 14.54
N ASP A 307 -1.69 -22.56 15.45
CA ASP A 307 -2.86 -21.71 15.25
C ASP A 307 -2.46 -20.27 14.87
N VAL A 308 -1.83 -20.12 13.70
CA VAL A 308 -1.63 -18.80 13.09
C VAL A 308 -3.01 -18.23 12.74
N ASN A 309 -3.64 -17.56 13.70
CA ASN A 309 -4.88 -16.83 13.48
C ASN A 309 -4.64 -15.76 12.42
N LEU A 310 -5.30 -15.90 11.28
CA LEU A 310 -5.13 -15.02 10.14
C LEU A 310 -5.92 -13.73 10.39
N MET A 311 -5.23 -12.63 10.72
CA MET A 311 -5.87 -11.32 10.77
C MET A 311 -5.99 -10.75 9.36
N ILE A 312 -7.22 -10.58 8.88
CA ILE A 312 -7.51 -10.08 7.53
C ILE A 312 -8.12 -8.68 7.63
N LYS A 313 -7.56 -7.71 6.89
CA LYS A 313 -8.19 -6.39 6.70
C LYS A 313 -9.08 -6.42 5.47
N LEU A 314 -10.40 -6.57 5.66
CA LEU A 314 -11.37 -6.55 4.57
C LEU A 314 -11.59 -5.12 4.06
N LYS A 315 -11.37 -4.89 2.76
CA LYS A 315 -11.59 -3.59 2.10
C LYS A 315 -12.74 -3.70 1.10
N PHE A 316 -13.88 -3.09 1.41
CA PHE A 316 -15.07 -3.07 0.56
C PHE A 316 -14.97 -2.06 -0.59
N LEU A 317 -15.75 -2.24 -1.65
CA LEU A 317 -15.73 -1.36 -2.82
C LEU A 317 -16.02 0.10 -2.45
N THR A 318 -16.97 0.37 -1.56
CA THR A 318 -17.36 1.73 -1.14
C THR A 318 -16.20 2.47 -0.46
N TYR A 319 -15.38 1.76 0.32
CA TYR A 319 -14.13 2.25 0.90
C TYR A 319 -13.07 2.45 -0.20
N LYS A 320 -12.84 1.43 -1.03
CA LYS A 320 -11.83 1.49 -2.11
C LYS A 320 -12.07 2.65 -3.07
N LEU A 321 -13.34 2.90 -3.39
CA LEU A 321 -13.78 4.01 -4.22
C LEU A 321 -13.34 5.35 -3.63
N ARG A 322 -13.71 5.64 -2.39
CA ARG A 322 -13.46 6.95 -1.77
C ARG A 322 -11.97 7.16 -1.50
N THR A 323 -11.29 6.14 -0.98
CA THR A 323 -9.88 6.25 -0.59
C THR A 323 -8.94 6.15 -1.80
N PHE A 324 -9.02 5.09 -2.59
CA PHE A 324 -8.01 4.85 -3.62
C PHE A 324 -8.36 5.44 -4.98
N LEU A 325 -9.64 5.45 -5.36
CA LEU A 325 -10.03 5.99 -6.67
C LEU A 325 -10.20 7.51 -6.61
N ILE A 326 -10.89 8.03 -5.59
CA ILE A 326 -11.12 9.47 -5.42
C ILE A 326 -9.91 10.13 -4.75
N ARG A 327 -9.70 9.97 -3.44
CA ARG A 327 -8.68 10.72 -2.66
C ARG A 327 -7.27 10.59 -3.26
N ASN A 328 -6.78 9.37 -3.41
CA ASN A 328 -5.42 9.14 -3.90
C ASN A 328 -5.27 9.50 -5.40
N GLY A 329 -6.38 9.53 -6.16
CA GLY A 329 -6.37 9.91 -7.56
C GLY A 329 -6.53 11.41 -7.81
N LEU A 330 -6.87 12.21 -6.79
CA LEU A 330 -7.06 13.67 -6.90
C LEU A 330 -5.85 14.36 -7.52
N SER A 331 -4.64 14.07 -7.02
CA SER A 331 -3.46 14.75 -7.54
C SER A 331 -3.24 14.44 -9.03
N ILE A 332 -3.53 13.22 -9.49
CA ILE A 332 -3.38 12.84 -10.90
C ILE A 332 -4.44 13.55 -11.73
N LEU A 333 -5.68 13.60 -11.25
CA LEU A 333 -6.77 14.33 -11.90
C LEU A 333 -6.47 15.81 -12.09
N PHE A 334 -5.95 16.47 -11.05
CA PHE A 334 -5.68 17.89 -11.11
C PHE A 334 -4.39 18.20 -11.90
N LYS A 335 -3.30 17.43 -11.72
CA LYS A 335 -2.00 17.68 -12.37
C LYS A 335 -1.92 17.22 -13.81
N GLU A 336 -2.43 16.03 -14.08
CA GLU A 336 -2.25 15.36 -15.38
C GLU A 336 -3.56 15.29 -16.18
N GLY A 337 -4.68 15.62 -15.55
CA GLY A 337 -5.98 15.74 -16.19
C GLY A 337 -6.81 14.45 -16.22
N PRO A 338 -8.06 14.50 -16.74
CA PRO A 338 -9.01 13.39 -16.69
C PRO A 338 -8.53 12.11 -17.39
N ALA A 339 -7.72 12.23 -18.46
CA ALA A 339 -7.20 11.08 -19.19
C ALA A 339 -6.17 10.29 -18.36
N ALA A 340 -5.29 10.98 -17.64
CA ALA A 340 -4.33 10.37 -16.72
C ALA A 340 -5.04 9.78 -15.50
N TYR A 341 -6.04 10.49 -14.97
CA TYR A 341 -6.89 9.98 -13.89
C TYR A 341 -7.61 8.68 -14.29
N LYS A 342 -8.13 8.63 -15.51
CA LYS A 342 -8.73 7.42 -16.09
C LYS A 342 -7.77 6.26 -16.19
N THR A 343 -6.55 6.53 -16.66
CA THR A 343 -5.48 5.53 -16.69
C THR A 343 -5.13 5.04 -15.28
N TYR A 344 -5.10 5.94 -14.30
CA TYR A 344 -4.84 5.61 -12.90
C TYR A 344 -5.92 4.73 -12.29
N TYR A 345 -7.20 5.13 -12.33
CA TYR A 345 -8.25 4.36 -11.69
C TYR A 345 -8.47 3.01 -12.38
N LEU A 346 -8.25 2.90 -13.70
CA LEU A 346 -8.29 1.63 -14.43
C LEU A 346 -7.17 0.69 -13.99
N ARG A 347 -5.96 1.23 -13.75
CA ARG A 347 -4.85 0.45 -13.21
C ARG A 347 -5.18 -0.06 -11.80
N GLN A 348 -5.77 0.76 -10.93
CA GLN A 348 -6.17 0.35 -9.58
C GLN A 348 -7.20 -0.79 -9.64
N MET A 349 -8.26 -0.63 -10.42
CA MET A 349 -9.28 -1.67 -10.62
C MET A 349 -8.70 -2.97 -11.19
N LYS A 350 -7.73 -2.88 -12.12
CA LYS A 350 -7.01 -4.05 -12.64
C LYS A 350 -6.19 -4.75 -11.56
N ILE A 351 -5.53 -4.02 -10.67
CA ILE A 351 -4.76 -4.59 -9.55
C ILE A 351 -5.69 -5.33 -8.58
N TRP A 352 -6.91 -4.82 -8.39
CA TRP A 352 -7.91 -5.45 -7.51
C TRP A 352 -8.66 -6.61 -8.14
N GLY A 353 -8.44 -6.90 -9.43
CA GLY A 353 -9.21 -7.91 -10.15
C GLY A 353 -10.67 -7.52 -10.37
N THR A 354 -10.99 -6.22 -10.40
CA THR A 354 -12.38 -5.75 -10.53
C THR A 354 -13.00 -6.20 -11.86
N SER A 355 -14.22 -6.72 -11.84
CA SER A 355 -14.91 -7.23 -13.02
C SER A 355 -15.13 -6.16 -14.10
N ASP A 356 -15.12 -6.56 -15.38
CA ASP A 356 -15.27 -5.62 -16.51
C ASP A 356 -16.60 -4.84 -16.46
N GLY A 357 -17.67 -5.48 -15.99
CA GLY A 357 -18.96 -4.83 -15.78
C GLY A 357 -18.85 -3.74 -14.71
N LYS A 358 -18.26 -4.06 -13.56
CA LYS A 358 -18.08 -3.11 -12.46
C LYS A 358 -17.12 -1.99 -12.81
N GLN A 359 -16.06 -2.28 -13.58
CA GLN A 359 -15.16 -1.27 -14.12
C GLN A 359 -15.92 -0.23 -14.96
N LYS A 360 -16.85 -0.66 -15.82
CA LYS A 360 -17.65 0.28 -16.63
C LYS A 360 -18.53 1.19 -15.78
N GLU A 361 -19.18 0.64 -14.76
CA GLU A 361 -20.00 1.40 -13.81
C GLU A 361 -19.16 2.44 -13.05
N LEU A 362 -18.02 2.02 -12.50
CA LEU A 362 -17.10 2.89 -11.78
C LEU A 362 -16.48 3.94 -12.69
N CYS A 363 -16.06 3.59 -13.92
CA CYS A 363 -15.54 4.54 -14.90
C CYS A 363 -16.54 5.66 -15.18
N LYS A 364 -17.82 5.30 -15.40
CA LYS A 364 -18.87 6.29 -15.68
C LYS A 364 -18.98 7.30 -14.53
N MET A 365 -19.08 6.80 -13.30
CA MET A 365 -19.19 7.67 -12.13
C MET A 365 -17.92 8.50 -11.90
N LEU A 366 -16.73 7.91 -12.05
CA LEU A 366 -15.46 8.61 -11.85
C LEU A 366 -15.18 9.66 -12.93
N ASP A 367 -15.64 9.44 -14.17
CA ASP A 367 -15.59 10.44 -15.24
C ASP A 367 -16.53 11.63 -14.94
N GLU A 368 -17.71 11.37 -14.38
CA GLU A 368 -18.62 12.41 -13.91
C GLU A 368 -18.06 13.16 -12.69
N TRP A 369 -17.46 12.45 -11.74
CA TRP A 369 -16.75 13.03 -10.59
C TRP A 369 -15.64 13.97 -11.05
N ALA A 370 -14.79 13.49 -11.97
CA ALA A 370 -13.69 14.26 -12.54
C ALA A 370 -14.18 15.56 -13.20
N THR A 371 -15.34 15.50 -13.87
CA THR A 371 -15.97 16.67 -14.49
C THR A 371 -16.54 17.62 -13.44
N TYR A 372 -17.26 17.09 -12.45
CA TYR A 372 -17.85 17.85 -11.35
C TYR A 372 -16.80 18.61 -10.56
N ILE A 373 -15.77 17.92 -10.07
CA ILE A 373 -14.80 18.52 -9.15
C ILE A 373 -13.86 19.51 -9.84
N ARG A 374 -13.49 19.25 -11.10
CA ARG A 374 -12.72 20.22 -11.90
C ARG A 374 -13.52 21.46 -12.25
N ARG A 375 -14.84 21.35 -12.45
CA ARG A 375 -15.71 22.52 -12.65
C ARG A 375 -15.82 23.35 -11.37
N LYS A 376 -15.91 22.71 -10.21
CA LYS A 376 -16.08 23.38 -8.92
C LYS A 376 -14.77 24.02 -8.41
N CYS A 377 -13.64 23.31 -8.50
CA CYS A 377 -12.36 23.74 -7.95
C CYS A 377 -11.42 24.42 -8.97
N GLY A 378 -11.76 24.43 -10.27
CA GLY A 378 -10.89 25.00 -11.30
C GLY A 378 -9.54 24.28 -11.40
N ASN A 379 -8.43 25.01 -11.27
CA ASN A 379 -7.07 24.47 -11.28
C ASN A 379 -6.51 24.15 -9.88
N ASP A 380 -7.19 24.61 -8.83
CA ASP A 380 -6.76 24.45 -7.44
C ASP A 380 -7.07 23.03 -6.96
N GLN A 381 -6.05 22.38 -6.41
CA GLN A 381 -6.15 20.98 -6.00
C GLN A 381 -6.92 20.89 -4.67
N LEU A 382 -8.02 20.13 -4.67
CA LEU A 382 -8.73 19.75 -3.45
C LEU A 382 -7.79 18.97 -2.51
N SER A 383 -7.74 19.36 -1.22
CA SER A 383 -6.90 18.69 -0.23
C SER A 383 -7.35 17.25 0.01
N SER A 384 -6.40 16.34 0.20
CA SER A 384 -6.66 14.94 0.56
C SER A 384 -7.26 14.80 1.97
N SER A 385 -7.11 15.80 2.84
CA SER A 385 -7.68 15.84 4.20
C SER A 385 -9.09 16.43 4.27
N THR A 386 -9.59 17.00 3.16
CA THR A 386 -10.93 17.60 3.11
C THR A 386 -11.78 17.06 1.98
N TYR A 387 -11.30 16.04 1.24
CA TYR A 387 -11.93 15.60 0.01
C TYR A 387 -13.35 15.06 0.20
N LEU A 388 -13.66 14.49 1.36
CA LEU A 388 -14.99 13.96 1.65
C LEU A 388 -16.07 15.06 1.69
N SER A 389 -15.71 16.30 1.99
CA SER A 389 -16.65 17.44 1.94
C SER A 389 -17.19 17.69 0.54
N GLU A 390 -16.47 17.26 -0.49
CA GLU A 390 -16.86 17.37 -1.89
C GLU A 390 -17.33 16.03 -2.47
N ALA A 391 -16.66 14.94 -2.09
CA ALA A 391 -16.97 13.61 -2.59
C ALA A 391 -18.34 13.12 -2.06
N GLU A 392 -18.66 13.31 -0.78
CA GLU A 392 -19.91 12.81 -0.20
C GLU A 392 -21.17 13.44 -0.83
N PRO A 393 -21.29 14.77 -1.01
CA PRO A 393 -22.43 15.37 -1.70
C PRO A 393 -22.58 14.91 -3.15
N PHE A 394 -21.46 14.79 -3.87
CA PHE A 394 -21.47 14.27 -5.25
C PHE A 394 -21.99 12.82 -5.28
N LEU A 395 -21.46 11.97 -4.40
CA LEU A 395 -21.81 10.57 -4.31
C LEU A 395 -23.27 10.37 -3.90
N GLU A 396 -23.79 11.19 -2.98
CA GLU A 396 -25.21 11.20 -2.60
C GLU A 396 -26.11 11.56 -3.79
N GLN A 397 -25.77 12.62 -4.53
CA GLN A 397 -26.52 13.00 -5.72
C GLN A 397 -26.45 11.95 -6.82
N TYR A 398 -25.30 11.28 -6.98
CA TYR A 398 -25.13 10.20 -7.95
C TYR A 398 -25.98 8.98 -7.57
N ALA A 399 -26.00 8.64 -6.28
CA ALA A 399 -26.75 7.53 -5.72
C ALA A 399 -28.27 7.71 -5.88
N LYS A 400 -28.80 8.93 -5.64
CA LYS A 400 -30.23 9.26 -5.81
C LYS A 400 -30.77 9.05 -7.24
N ARG A 401 -29.92 8.96 -8.26
CA ARG A 401 -30.35 8.83 -9.66
C ARG A 401 -30.89 7.44 -10.00
N SER A 402 -30.46 6.39 -9.29
CA SER A 402 -31.02 5.05 -9.48
C SER A 402 -30.70 4.11 -8.31
N PRO A 403 -31.53 3.07 -8.07
CA PRO A 403 -31.21 2.03 -7.08
C PRO A 403 -29.87 1.33 -7.32
N MET A 404 -29.46 1.17 -8.59
CA MET A 404 -28.18 0.56 -8.94
C MET A 404 -26.99 1.45 -8.56
N ASN A 405 -27.12 2.77 -8.71
CA ASN A 405 -26.11 3.71 -8.23
C ASN A 405 -26.02 3.72 -6.70
N GLN A 406 -27.16 3.64 -6.00
CA GLN A 406 -27.20 3.53 -4.54
C GLN A 406 -26.43 2.29 -4.05
N ILE A 407 -26.60 1.15 -4.71
CA ILE A 407 -25.86 -0.08 -4.41
C ILE A 407 -24.35 0.09 -4.67
N LEU A 408 -23.98 0.73 -5.78
CA LEU A 408 -22.58 0.96 -6.16
C LEU A 408 -21.84 1.87 -5.17
N ILE A 409 -22.50 2.92 -4.67
CA ILE A 409 -21.90 3.97 -3.85
C ILE A 409 -21.96 3.63 -2.35
N GLY A 410 -22.95 2.85 -1.91
CA GLY A 410 -23.25 2.64 -0.50
C GLY A 410 -23.91 3.86 0.14
N ALA A 411 -23.82 4.00 1.46
CA ALA A 411 -24.33 5.19 2.13
C ALA A 411 -23.48 6.41 1.76
N ALA A 412 -24.12 7.52 1.40
CA ALA A 412 -23.49 8.80 1.09
C ALA A 412 -24.38 9.95 1.55
N GLY A 413 -23.79 11.11 1.85
CA GLY A 413 -24.55 12.32 2.25
C GLY A 413 -24.64 12.59 3.75
N ASN A 414 -23.95 11.82 4.59
CA ASN A 414 -23.77 12.15 6.02
C ASN A 414 -22.76 13.30 6.16
N LEU A 415 -23.21 14.52 5.87
CA LEU A 415 -22.39 15.73 5.94
C LEU A 415 -22.10 16.09 7.40
N VAL A 416 -20.88 15.82 7.87
CA VAL A 416 -20.31 16.52 9.04
C VAL A 416 -19.63 17.76 8.50
N ARG A 417 -19.97 18.95 9.03
CA ARG A 417 -19.54 20.24 8.48
C ARG A 417 -18.01 20.29 8.42
N THR A 418 -17.46 20.69 7.29
CA THR A 418 -15.99 20.80 7.05
C THR A 418 -15.30 21.71 8.07
N GLU A 419 -16.07 22.60 8.66
CA GLU A 419 -15.70 23.53 9.73
C GLU A 419 -15.21 22.79 11.00
N ASP A 420 -15.69 21.57 11.25
CA ASP A 420 -15.40 20.75 12.45
C ASP A 420 -13.96 20.21 12.50
N PHE A 421 -13.19 20.34 11.41
CA PHE A 421 -11.92 19.63 11.18
C PHE A 421 -10.68 20.56 11.08
N LEU A 422 -10.87 21.87 11.20
CA LEU A 422 -9.84 22.87 10.88
C LEU A 422 -8.66 22.98 11.87
N ALA A 423 -8.59 22.10 12.87
CA ALA A 423 -7.58 22.19 13.92
C ALA A 423 -6.48 21.10 13.85
N ILE A 424 -6.36 20.29 12.77
CA ILE A 424 -5.28 19.27 12.68
C ILE A 424 -4.60 19.24 11.30
N VAL A 425 -4.39 20.38 10.62
CA VAL A 425 -3.67 20.33 9.32
C VAL A 425 -2.60 21.40 9.21
N ASP A 426 -1.42 21.08 9.74
CA ASP A 426 -0.17 21.53 9.15
C ASP A 426 -0.10 20.95 7.73
N GLY A 427 -0.09 21.82 6.71
CA GLY A 427 -0.42 21.52 5.31
C GLY A 427 0.51 20.57 4.53
N ASP A 428 1.29 19.73 5.21
CA ASP A 428 2.27 18.82 4.60
C ASP A 428 2.22 17.37 5.17
N LEU A 429 1.15 16.96 5.85
CA LEU A 429 0.99 15.57 6.30
C LEU A 429 -0.35 15.00 5.87
N ASP A 430 -0.30 14.22 4.80
CA ASP A 430 -1.30 13.20 4.57
C ASP A 430 -1.09 12.05 5.55
N GLU A 431 -2.18 11.60 6.16
CA GLU A 431 -2.23 10.46 7.08
C GLU A 431 -1.88 9.11 6.40
N GLU A 432 -1.42 9.14 5.14
CA GLU A 432 -0.82 8.01 4.42
C GLU A 432 0.45 8.33 3.59
N GLY A 433 1.08 9.50 3.77
CA GLY A 433 2.47 9.78 3.35
C GLY A 433 2.81 9.75 1.84
N ASP A 434 2.13 10.54 1.01
CA ASP A 434 2.32 10.73 -0.44
C ASP A 434 2.17 12.22 -0.87
N LEU A 435 3.25 13.01 -0.70
CA LEU A 435 3.29 14.44 -1.04
C LEU A 435 3.29 14.72 -2.56
N LEU A 436 2.30 15.51 -3.03
CA LEU A 436 2.24 16.07 -4.38
C LEU A 436 1.84 17.58 -4.34
N LYS A 437 2.77 18.51 -4.60
CA LYS A 437 2.52 19.99 -4.71
C LYS A 437 2.18 20.48 -6.13
N LYS A 438 1.25 21.44 -6.27
CA LYS A 438 0.80 22.06 -7.55
C LYS A 438 0.90 23.59 -7.48
N GLU A 439 1.31 24.20 -8.60
CA GLU A 439 1.69 25.61 -8.78
C GLU A 439 0.50 26.54 -9.14
N GLY A 440 0.58 27.80 -8.70
CA GLY A 440 -0.34 28.88 -9.04
C GLY A 440 0.12 29.73 -10.24
N VAL A 441 -0.84 30.30 -10.96
CA VAL A 441 -0.67 31.21 -12.11
C VAL A 441 -1.00 32.64 -11.68
N THR A 442 -0.21 33.61 -12.14
CA THR A 442 -0.51 35.06 -12.08
C THR A 442 -0.35 35.73 -13.46
N PRO A 443 -1.03 36.85 -13.76
CA PRO A 443 -1.09 37.42 -15.11
C PRO A 443 -0.17 38.65 -15.38
N ALA A 444 0.37 38.66 -16.61
CA ALA A 444 0.59 39.74 -17.62
C ALA A 444 1.22 41.13 -17.30
N THR A 445 2.47 41.34 -17.78
CA THR A 445 3.09 42.40 -18.70
C THR A 445 2.83 43.93 -18.55
N PRO A 446 3.63 44.87 -19.16
CA PRO A 446 5.02 44.84 -19.72
C PRO A 446 5.94 46.11 -19.53
N GLU A 447 7.27 45.93 -19.76
CA GLU A 447 8.31 46.81 -20.43
C GLU A 447 8.85 48.14 -19.82
N PRO A 448 10.03 48.71 -20.22
CA PRO A 448 11.06 48.29 -21.23
C PRO A 448 12.59 48.44 -20.88
N ALA A 449 13.40 47.64 -21.60
CA ALA A 449 14.74 47.81 -22.24
C ALA A 449 15.94 48.60 -21.61
N VAL A 450 17.15 47.98 -21.61
CA VAL A 450 18.40 48.42 -22.32
C VAL A 450 19.46 47.27 -22.34
N LYS A 451 20.10 47.04 -23.51
CA LYS A 451 21.14 46.00 -23.85
C LYS A 451 22.55 46.45 -23.39
N GLU A 452 23.54 45.58 -23.10
CA GLU A 452 24.39 44.80 -24.03
C GLU A 452 25.29 43.74 -23.32
N ALA A 453 25.29 42.48 -23.81
CA ALA A 453 26.33 41.46 -23.66
C ALA A 453 26.08 40.31 -24.65
N VAL A 454 27.16 39.70 -25.20
CA VAL A 454 27.20 38.58 -26.18
C VAL A 454 26.56 38.93 -27.55
N GLN A 455 27.16 38.54 -28.68
CA GLN A 455 26.49 38.65 -29.98
C GLN A 455 25.15 37.90 -29.92
N LYS A 456 24.03 38.66 -29.94
CA LYS A 456 22.70 38.24 -29.48
C LYS A 456 21.96 37.27 -30.40
N ASP A 457 22.55 36.86 -31.52
CA ASP A 457 21.86 36.03 -32.52
C ASP A 457 22.14 34.51 -32.38
N GLU A 458 23.09 34.12 -31.53
CA GLU A 458 23.52 32.73 -31.32
C GLU A 458 23.17 32.24 -29.89
N GLY A 459 22.60 31.04 -29.75
CA GLY A 459 22.14 30.53 -28.45
C GLY A 459 23.25 29.96 -27.56
N LEU A 460 22.94 29.71 -26.28
CA LEU A 460 23.92 29.24 -25.27
C LEU A 460 23.49 27.91 -24.65
N ILE A 461 24.43 26.99 -24.42
CA ILE A 461 24.20 25.74 -23.71
C ILE A 461 25.09 25.70 -22.46
N VAL A 462 24.48 25.66 -21.28
CA VAL A 462 25.18 25.47 -20.01
C VAL A 462 25.06 24.02 -19.60
N PHE A 463 26.17 23.35 -19.35
CA PHE A 463 26.19 21.93 -18.98
C PHE A 463 27.19 21.63 -17.86
N PHE A 464 27.04 20.46 -17.22
CA PHE A 464 27.77 20.14 -15.99
C PHE A 464 28.60 18.87 -16.13
N PRO A 465 29.90 18.98 -16.44
CA PRO A 465 30.88 17.95 -16.12
C PRO A 465 31.00 17.90 -14.59
N GLY A 466 30.19 17.05 -13.97
CA GLY A 466 30.07 16.95 -12.52
C GLY A 466 29.59 15.59 -12.05
N ILE A 467 29.81 15.32 -10.77
CA ILE A 467 29.38 14.11 -10.06
C ILE A 467 28.04 14.41 -9.36
N PRO A 468 27.11 13.45 -9.21
CA PRO A 468 25.90 13.70 -8.42
C PRO A 468 26.23 14.28 -7.04
N GLY A 469 25.48 15.31 -6.61
CA GLY A 469 25.82 16.07 -5.39
C GLY A 469 26.63 17.35 -5.62
N CYS A 470 27.07 17.63 -6.85
CA CYS A 470 27.72 18.90 -7.22
C CYS A 470 26.78 20.12 -7.27
N ALA A 471 25.58 20.03 -6.69
CA ALA A 471 24.58 21.09 -6.63
C ALA A 471 24.06 21.64 -7.98
N LYS A 472 24.25 20.94 -9.10
CA LYS A 472 23.78 21.37 -10.43
C LYS A 472 22.30 21.79 -10.48
N SER A 473 21.39 20.99 -9.93
CA SER A 473 19.95 21.25 -10.00
C SER A 473 19.53 22.40 -9.08
N ALA A 474 20.21 22.55 -7.94
CA ALA A 474 20.05 23.71 -7.09
C ALA A 474 20.54 24.98 -7.81
N LEU A 475 21.72 24.93 -8.44
CA LEU A 475 22.25 26.04 -9.23
C LEU A 475 21.35 26.39 -10.41
N CYS A 476 20.84 25.40 -11.17
CA CYS A 476 19.88 25.66 -12.26
C CYS A 476 18.59 26.29 -11.75
N LYS A 477 18.09 25.88 -10.58
CA LYS A 477 16.90 26.46 -9.97
C LYS A 477 17.14 27.91 -9.54
N GLU A 478 18.27 28.19 -8.88
CA GLU A 478 18.63 29.55 -8.48
C GLU A 478 18.88 30.45 -9.71
N LEU A 479 19.58 29.96 -10.74
CA LEU A 479 19.79 30.70 -11.99
C LEU A 479 18.50 30.97 -12.77
N LEU A 480 17.51 30.06 -12.70
CA LEU A 480 16.19 30.26 -13.31
C LEU A 480 15.36 31.32 -12.54
N ASN A 481 15.54 31.38 -11.22
CA ASN A 481 14.77 32.25 -10.32
C ASN A 481 15.48 33.57 -9.98
N ALA A 482 16.71 33.77 -10.45
CA ALA A 482 17.52 34.92 -10.11
C ALA A 482 16.88 36.23 -10.63
N PRO A 483 16.64 37.23 -9.74
CA PRO A 483 16.05 38.50 -10.14
C PRO A 483 17.03 39.28 -11.03
N GLY A 484 16.59 39.65 -12.24
CA GLY A 484 17.40 40.35 -13.25
C GLY A 484 17.93 39.48 -14.40
N GLY A 485 17.68 38.16 -14.38
CA GLY A 485 18.17 37.23 -15.42
C GLY A 485 19.71 37.23 -15.54
N PHE A 486 20.24 36.80 -16.68
CA PHE A 486 21.70 36.85 -16.95
C PHE A 486 22.18 38.24 -17.43
N ALA A 487 21.44 39.32 -17.16
CA ALA A 487 21.59 40.62 -17.83
C ALA A 487 21.55 40.51 -19.38
N ASP A 488 20.84 39.48 -19.85
CA ASP A 488 20.71 39.06 -21.23
C ASP A 488 19.24 38.75 -21.49
N ASP A 489 18.68 39.31 -22.57
CA ASP A 489 17.25 39.23 -22.91
C ASP A 489 16.86 37.85 -23.47
N ARG A 490 17.83 36.94 -23.67
CA ARG A 490 17.59 35.60 -24.21
C ARG A 490 16.77 34.75 -23.22
N PRO A 491 15.73 34.04 -23.69
CA PRO A 491 14.91 33.21 -22.82
C PRO A 491 15.73 32.05 -22.25
N VAL A 492 15.70 31.91 -20.92
CA VAL A 492 16.36 30.82 -20.20
C VAL A 492 15.41 29.64 -20.10
N HIS A 493 15.91 28.47 -20.48
CA HIS A 493 15.19 27.21 -20.41
C HIS A 493 16.02 26.20 -19.64
N THR A 494 15.38 25.47 -18.73
CA THR A 494 16.01 24.36 -18.02
C THR A 494 15.39 23.04 -18.48
N LEU A 495 16.22 22.03 -18.66
CA LEU A 495 15.78 20.67 -18.95
C LEU A 495 16.33 19.72 -17.88
N MET A 496 15.50 19.36 -16.90
CA MET A 496 15.90 18.49 -15.79
C MET A 496 16.10 17.04 -16.25
N GLY A 497 17.35 16.60 -16.24
CA GLY A 497 17.75 15.29 -16.78
C GLY A 497 17.27 14.08 -16.01
N ASP A 498 16.90 14.25 -14.74
CA ASP A 498 16.38 13.19 -13.88
C ASP A 498 14.86 12.99 -14.08
N LEU A 499 14.17 14.02 -14.58
CA LEU A 499 12.74 13.99 -14.94
C LEU A 499 12.48 13.63 -16.41
N VAL A 500 13.52 13.69 -17.25
CA VAL A 500 13.43 13.37 -18.68
C VAL A 500 13.60 11.86 -18.90
N LYS A 501 12.49 11.17 -19.19
CA LYS A 501 12.50 9.75 -19.61
C LYS A 501 13.13 9.58 -21.00
N GLY A 502 14.07 8.65 -21.19
CA GLY A 502 14.73 8.35 -22.47
C GLY A 502 16.10 9.01 -22.68
N LYS A 503 16.61 9.06 -23.93
CA LYS A 503 17.93 9.65 -24.24
C LYS A 503 17.90 11.17 -24.08
N TYR A 504 18.64 11.69 -23.09
CA TYR A 504 18.58 13.10 -22.66
C TYR A 504 19.23 14.08 -23.64
N TRP A 505 20.49 13.89 -24.02
CA TRP A 505 21.22 14.82 -24.89
C TRP A 505 20.58 15.02 -26.27
N PRO A 506 19.98 13.98 -26.91
CA PRO A 506 19.15 14.20 -28.10
C PRO A 506 17.94 15.11 -27.88
N LYS A 507 17.30 15.06 -26.70
CA LYS A 507 16.19 15.96 -26.37
C LYS A 507 16.65 17.40 -26.15
N VAL A 508 17.84 17.60 -25.57
CA VAL A 508 18.48 18.92 -25.50
C VAL A 508 18.73 19.45 -26.92
N ALA A 509 19.20 18.61 -27.85
CA ALA A 509 19.37 18.97 -29.26
C ALA A 509 18.05 19.37 -29.94
N ASP A 510 16.96 18.64 -29.67
CA ASP A 510 15.63 18.92 -30.21
C ASP A 510 15.08 20.25 -29.71
N GLU A 511 15.14 20.51 -28.40
CA GLU A 511 14.68 21.77 -27.82
C GLU A 511 15.53 22.96 -28.29
N ARG A 512 16.84 22.77 -28.46
CA ARG A 512 17.73 23.78 -29.05
C ARG A 512 17.40 24.08 -30.51
N ARG A 513 17.05 23.06 -31.32
CA ARG A 513 16.58 23.28 -32.71
C ARG A 513 15.29 24.07 -32.77
N LYS A 514 14.35 23.83 -31.83
CA LYS A 514 13.10 24.58 -31.75
C LYS A 514 13.30 26.02 -31.29
N LYS A 515 14.30 26.26 -30.43
CA LYS A 515 14.55 27.55 -29.78
C LYS A 515 16.01 27.98 -29.91
N PRO A 516 16.50 28.26 -31.13
CA PRO A 516 17.91 28.45 -31.41
C PRO A 516 18.56 29.67 -30.73
N GLN A 517 17.77 30.66 -30.28
CA GLN A 517 18.30 31.86 -29.59
C GLN A 517 18.19 31.81 -28.05
N SER A 518 17.80 30.67 -27.47
CA SER A 518 17.65 30.52 -26.01
C SER A 518 18.95 30.19 -25.26
N ILE A 519 18.97 30.45 -23.95
CA ILE A 519 19.95 29.90 -23.02
C ILE A 519 19.40 28.58 -22.47
N MET A 520 20.09 27.47 -22.69
CA MET A 520 19.68 26.14 -22.27
C MET A 520 20.53 25.67 -21.08
N LEU A 521 19.91 25.58 -19.90
CA LEU A 521 20.48 24.95 -18.71
C LEU A 521 20.24 23.44 -18.77
N ALA A 522 21.25 22.68 -19.19
CA ALA A 522 21.20 21.23 -19.27
C ALA A 522 21.49 20.62 -17.89
N ASP A 523 20.47 20.55 -17.03
CA ASP A 523 20.55 19.97 -15.68
C ASP A 523 20.69 18.43 -15.72
N LYS A 524 21.84 17.96 -16.20
CA LYS A 524 22.30 16.57 -16.17
C LYS A 524 23.83 16.51 -16.14
N ASN A 525 24.36 15.46 -15.51
CA ASN A 525 25.79 15.20 -15.53
C ASN A 525 26.26 14.83 -16.96
N ALA A 526 27.39 15.38 -17.37
CA ALA A 526 28.07 15.11 -18.64
C ALA A 526 29.44 14.47 -18.39
N PRO A 527 29.50 13.16 -18.04
CA PRO A 527 30.71 12.59 -17.42
C PRO A 527 31.78 12.05 -18.36
N ASN A 528 31.56 12.07 -19.68
CA ASN A 528 32.51 11.47 -20.62
C ASN A 528 32.58 12.23 -21.95
N GLU A 529 33.66 11.99 -22.69
CA GLU A 529 33.93 12.63 -23.97
C GLU A 529 32.85 12.37 -25.03
N ASP A 530 32.17 11.22 -25.01
CA ASP A 530 31.10 10.91 -25.97
C ASP A 530 29.90 11.86 -25.82
N VAL A 531 29.62 12.29 -24.59
CA VAL A 531 28.63 13.33 -24.32
C VAL A 531 29.16 14.69 -24.78
N TRP A 532 30.43 15.00 -24.54
CA TRP A 532 31.02 16.27 -24.95
C TRP A 532 31.03 16.43 -26.48
N ARG A 533 31.37 15.37 -27.22
CA ARG A 533 31.28 15.34 -28.70
C ARG A 533 29.87 15.60 -29.19
N GLN A 534 28.84 15.07 -28.52
CA GLN A 534 27.45 15.36 -28.85
C GLN A 534 27.11 16.84 -28.64
N ILE A 535 27.67 17.47 -27.60
CA ILE A 535 27.49 18.90 -27.33
C ILE A 535 28.21 19.74 -28.39
N GLU A 536 29.44 19.38 -28.76
CA GLU A 536 30.18 20.02 -29.86
C GLU A 536 29.43 19.91 -31.20
N ASP A 537 28.84 18.75 -31.50
CA ASP A 537 27.96 18.57 -32.67
C ASP A 537 26.71 19.46 -32.61
N MET A 538 26.10 19.61 -31.42
CA MET A 538 24.96 20.51 -31.22
C MET A 538 25.36 21.97 -31.45
N CYS A 539 26.50 22.39 -30.91
CA CYS A 539 27.07 23.72 -31.10
C CYS A 539 27.30 24.02 -32.58
N ARG A 540 27.99 23.11 -33.30
CA ARG A 540 28.25 23.25 -34.74
C ARG A 540 26.97 23.34 -35.57
N ARG A 541 25.93 22.54 -35.25
CA ARG A 541 24.68 22.50 -36.03
C ARG A 541 23.73 23.66 -35.74
N THR A 542 23.74 24.17 -34.52
CA THR A 542 22.79 25.23 -34.08
C THR A 542 23.44 26.60 -33.93
N ARG A 543 24.73 26.72 -34.27
CA ARG A 543 25.57 27.91 -34.01
C ARG A 543 25.46 28.36 -32.56
N ALA A 544 25.40 27.40 -31.64
CA ALA A 544 25.32 27.69 -30.22
C ALA A 544 26.71 27.63 -29.61
N SER A 545 27.00 28.50 -28.65
CA SER A 545 28.15 28.32 -27.77
C SER A 545 27.76 27.40 -26.60
N ALA A 546 28.70 26.58 -26.12
CA ALA A 546 28.49 25.78 -24.91
C ALA A 546 29.50 26.19 -23.84
N VAL A 547 29.05 26.21 -22.59
CA VAL A 547 29.84 26.60 -21.42
C VAL A 547 29.74 25.51 -20.35
N PRO A 548 30.82 24.77 -20.08
CA PRO A 548 30.88 23.84 -18.97
C PRO A 548 30.98 24.60 -17.64
N ILE A 549 30.13 24.20 -16.67
CA ILE A 549 30.26 24.60 -15.26
C ILE A 549 30.79 23.40 -14.47
N VAL A 550 31.97 23.56 -13.90
CA VAL A 550 32.66 22.53 -13.11
C VAL A 550 32.80 22.97 -11.66
N ALA A 551 32.63 22.04 -10.72
CA ALA A 551 32.92 22.33 -9.32
C ALA A 551 34.43 22.55 -9.15
N ASP A 552 34.79 23.56 -8.37
CA ASP A 552 36.18 23.87 -8.07
C ASP A 552 36.78 22.80 -7.16
N SER A 553 37.96 22.32 -7.52
CA SER A 553 38.64 21.24 -6.83
C SER A 553 40.12 21.22 -7.18
N GLU A 554 40.94 20.89 -6.20
CA GLU A 554 42.38 20.68 -6.38
C GLU A 554 42.69 19.45 -7.24
N GLY A 555 41.76 18.48 -7.30
CA GLY A 555 41.96 17.22 -8.00
C GLY A 555 42.99 16.31 -7.33
N THR A 556 43.45 15.32 -8.09
CA THR A 556 44.55 14.41 -7.80
C THR A 556 45.37 14.19 -9.07
N ASP A 557 46.46 13.43 -8.97
CA ASP A 557 47.30 13.11 -10.13
C ASP A 557 46.57 12.33 -11.23
N THR A 558 45.48 11.64 -10.89
CA THR A 558 44.74 10.76 -11.82
C THR A 558 43.25 11.06 -11.92
N ASN A 559 42.73 12.05 -11.17
CA ASN A 559 41.32 12.40 -11.20
C ASN A 559 41.13 13.93 -11.02
N PRO A 560 40.25 14.60 -11.78
CA PRO A 560 40.03 16.03 -11.68
C PRO A 560 39.25 16.47 -10.43
N TYR A 561 38.79 15.54 -9.60
CA TYR A 561 38.16 15.84 -8.31
C TYR A 561 38.96 15.21 -7.16
N SER A 562 39.25 16.00 -6.13
CA SER A 562 39.91 15.55 -4.92
C SER A 562 38.97 14.70 -4.04
N LEU A 563 39.54 13.96 -3.09
CA LEU A 563 38.75 13.21 -2.10
C LEU A 563 37.87 14.13 -1.25
N ASP A 564 38.31 15.36 -0.98
CA ASP A 564 37.49 16.37 -0.31
C ASP A 564 36.25 16.73 -1.12
N ALA A 565 36.41 16.93 -2.44
CA ALA A 565 35.29 17.22 -3.32
C ALA A 565 34.33 16.03 -3.38
N LEU A 566 34.85 14.80 -3.47
CA LEU A 566 34.05 13.58 -3.43
C LEU A 566 33.28 13.45 -2.11
N ALA A 567 33.91 13.73 -0.96
CA ALA A 567 33.27 13.70 0.35
C ALA A 567 32.08 14.67 0.41
N VAL A 568 32.24 15.89 -0.13
CA VAL A 568 31.18 16.89 -0.21
C VAL A 568 30.06 16.44 -1.13
N PHE A 569 30.39 15.86 -2.30
CA PHE A 569 29.38 15.32 -3.21
C PHE A 569 28.62 14.15 -2.59
N MET A 570 29.28 13.30 -1.80
CA MET A 570 28.63 12.21 -1.05
C MET A 570 27.75 12.73 0.07
N PHE A 571 28.18 13.76 0.79
CA PHE A 571 27.38 14.39 1.83
C PHE A 571 26.15 15.10 1.25
N ARG A 572 26.29 15.80 0.12
CA ARG A 572 25.21 16.54 -0.55
C ARG A 572 24.36 15.66 -1.47
N GLY A 573 24.86 14.50 -1.87
CA GLY A 573 24.29 13.63 -2.90
C GLY A 573 22.98 13.00 -2.47
N LYS A 574 21.86 13.60 -2.87
CA LYS A 574 20.54 12.95 -2.86
C LYS A 574 20.33 12.25 -4.20
N LEU A 575 20.52 10.94 -4.24
CA LEU A 575 20.01 10.10 -5.33
C LEU A 575 18.53 9.78 -5.03
N ASP A 576 17.68 9.68 -6.06
CA ASP A 576 16.24 9.45 -5.87
C ASP A 576 15.98 8.10 -5.17
N LYS A 577 15.33 8.17 -3.99
CA LYS A 577 15.11 7.09 -2.99
C LYS A 577 16.39 6.67 -2.26
N GLU A 578 16.24 6.20 -1.02
CA GLU A 578 17.31 5.61 -0.20
C GLU A 578 17.95 4.39 -0.89
N SER A 579 18.77 4.64 -1.90
CA SER A 579 19.54 3.60 -2.57
C SER A 579 20.58 3.12 -1.57
N SER A 580 20.48 1.85 -1.17
CA SER A 580 21.49 1.18 -0.32
C SER A 580 22.90 1.25 -0.92
N ASN A 581 23.00 1.60 -2.21
CA ASN A 581 24.24 1.65 -3.00
C ASN A 581 24.61 3.08 -3.43
N ALA A 582 24.10 4.12 -2.77
CA ALA A 582 24.38 5.51 -3.14
C ALA A 582 25.88 5.83 -3.21
N GLY A 583 26.66 5.34 -2.24
CA GLY A 583 28.12 5.47 -2.24
C GLY A 583 28.77 4.76 -3.43
N TYR A 584 28.31 3.55 -3.78
CA TYR A 584 28.78 2.84 -4.97
C TYR A 584 28.47 3.59 -6.28
N VAL A 585 27.27 4.16 -6.41
CA VAL A 585 26.91 4.95 -7.59
C VAL A 585 27.77 6.21 -7.69
N LEU A 586 28.03 6.90 -6.58
CA LEU A 586 28.90 8.07 -6.55
C LEU A 586 30.35 7.72 -6.88
N LEU A 587 30.87 6.61 -6.35
CA LEU A 587 32.19 6.09 -6.70
C LEU A 587 32.26 5.68 -8.19
N MET A 588 31.19 5.10 -8.74
CA MET A 588 31.11 4.82 -10.18
C MET A 588 31.21 6.10 -11.02
N PHE A 589 30.50 7.17 -10.64
CA PHE A 589 30.61 8.47 -11.33
C PHE A 589 31.99 9.10 -11.14
N TYR A 590 32.61 8.97 -9.96
CA TYR A 590 33.97 9.45 -9.69
C TYR A 590 35.00 8.77 -10.61
N HIS A 591 34.89 7.45 -10.79
CA HIS A 591 35.77 6.68 -11.68
C HIS A 591 35.54 6.96 -13.17
N LEU A 592 34.41 7.55 -13.59
CA LEU A 592 34.22 7.96 -14.99
C LEU A 592 35.19 9.08 -15.42
N TYR A 593 35.74 9.82 -14.44
CA TYR A 593 36.71 10.89 -14.67
C TYR A 593 38.16 10.48 -14.37
N GLU A 594 38.40 9.20 -14.07
CA GLU A 594 39.73 8.68 -13.80
C GLU A 594 40.59 8.64 -15.08
N GLY A 595 41.88 8.97 -14.94
CA GLY A 595 42.87 9.00 -16.01
C GLY A 595 43.28 10.40 -16.48
N LYS A 596 42.76 11.47 -15.88
CA LYS A 596 43.20 12.86 -16.14
C LYS A 596 43.34 13.63 -14.83
N ASN A 597 44.41 14.40 -14.69
CA ASN A 597 44.50 15.34 -13.56
C ASN A 597 43.63 16.58 -13.79
N ARG A 598 43.51 17.43 -12.77
CA ARG A 598 42.68 18.64 -12.84
C ARG A 598 43.04 19.56 -14.00
N SER A 599 44.34 19.79 -14.23
CA SER A 599 44.81 20.70 -15.27
C SER A 599 44.46 20.16 -16.65
N GLU A 600 44.73 18.89 -16.91
CA GLU A 600 44.42 18.24 -18.20
C GLU A 600 42.92 18.28 -18.51
N PHE A 601 42.09 18.01 -17.52
CA PHE A 601 40.63 18.05 -17.65
C PHE A 601 40.11 19.46 -17.98
N GLU A 602 40.60 20.48 -17.27
CA GLU A 602 40.21 21.86 -17.53
C GLU A 602 40.71 22.37 -18.89
N SER A 603 41.97 22.05 -19.23
CA SER A 603 42.56 22.40 -20.53
C SER A 603 41.78 21.79 -21.68
N GLU A 604 41.36 20.52 -21.59
CA GLU A 604 40.56 19.90 -22.65
C GLU A 604 39.18 20.55 -22.80
N LEU A 605 38.50 20.89 -21.69
CA LEU A 605 37.21 21.58 -21.74
C LEU A 605 37.34 22.98 -22.35
N ILE A 606 38.42 23.71 -22.04
CA ILE A 606 38.71 25.02 -22.65
C ILE A 606 39.06 24.87 -24.13
N GLU A 607 39.84 23.86 -24.50
CA GLU A 607 40.20 23.61 -25.91
C GLU A 607 38.95 23.31 -26.75
N ARG A 608 38.02 22.51 -26.22
CA ARG A 608 36.79 22.13 -26.93
C ARG A 608 35.72 23.24 -26.96
N PHE A 609 35.54 23.96 -25.85
CA PHE A 609 34.40 24.87 -25.66
C PHE A 609 34.79 26.35 -25.52
N GLY A 610 36.08 26.67 -25.55
CA GLY A 610 36.64 28.03 -25.50
C GLY A 610 36.63 28.67 -24.11
N SER A 611 35.79 28.21 -23.19
CA SER A 611 35.70 28.74 -21.82
C SER A 611 35.20 27.68 -20.85
N LEU A 612 35.47 27.86 -19.56
CA LEU A 612 34.87 27.06 -18.47
C LEU A 612 34.55 27.98 -17.29
N ILE A 613 33.52 27.65 -16.52
CA ILE A 613 33.18 28.35 -15.27
C ILE A 613 33.45 27.42 -14.09
N LYS A 614 34.21 27.91 -13.11
CA LYS A 614 34.45 27.20 -11.85
C LYS A 614 33.44 27.64 -10.80
N MET A 615 32.67 26.69 -10.29
CA MET A 615 31.74 26.91 -9.19
C MET A 615 32.46 26.64 -7.86
N PRO A 616 32.54 27.62 -6.94
CA PRO A 616 33.18 27.41 -5.65
C PRO A 616 32.53 26.26 -4.88
N LEU A 617 33.35 25.29 -4.45
CA LEU A 617 32.88 24.13 -3.70
C LEU A 617 33.31 24.17 -2.23
N LEU A 618 34.58 24.50 -2.01
CA LEU A 618 35.24 24.46 -0.72
C LEU A 618 36.01 25.76 -0.50
N LYS A 619 36.13 26.18 0.77
CA LYS A 619 36.99 27.32 1.12
C LYS A 619 38.46 26.91 1.02
N SER A 620 39.31 27.84 0.62
CA SER A 620 40.75 27.64 0.45
C SER A 620 41.53 27.58 1.78
N ASP A 621 40.95 28.08 2.87
CA ASP A 621 41.51 28.06 4.23
C ASP A 621 40.98 26.91 5.11
N ARG A 622 40.31 25.92 4.50
CA ARG A 622 39.71 24.81 5.25
C ARG A 622 40.80 23.91 5.85
N THR A 623 40.48 23.31 6.99
CA THR A 623 41.27 22.19 7.51
C THR A 623 41.16 20.97 6.57
N PRO A 624 42.24 20.20 6.40
CA PRO A 624 42.19 18.96 5.62
C PRO A 624 41.12 17.99 6.14
N LEU A 625 40.68 17.07 5.27
CA LEU A 625 39.74 16.03 5.67
C LEU A 625 40.28 15.25 6.88
N PRO A 626 39.47 14.96 7.90
CA PRO A 626 39.90 14.12 9.00
C PRO A 626 40.36 12.75 8.50
N ASP A 627 41.50 12.27 9.01
CA ASP A 627 42.11 11.00 8.58
C ASP A 627 41.14 9.80 8.56
N PRO A 628 40.22 9.63 9.53
CA PRO A 628 39.25 8.53 9.46
C PRO A 628 38.29 8.63 8.26
N VAL A 629 37.89 9.85 7.87
CA VAL A 629 37.01 10.05 6.71
C VAL A 629 37.80 9.81 5.42
N LYS A 630 39.04 10.28 5.36
CA LYS A 630 39.94 10.05 4.21
C LYS A 630 40.18 8.55 4.00
N SER A 631 40.50 7.82 5.07
CA SER A 631 40.72 6.37 5.04
C SER A 631 39.48 5.60 4.59
N VAL A 632 38.27 6.00 5.02
CA VAL A 632 37.02 5.34 4.59
C VAL A 632 36.74 5.58 3.09
N LEU A 633 37.08 6.76 2.57
CA LEU A 633 36.92 7.04 1.14
C LEU A 633 37.93 6.25 0.30
N GLU A 634 39.18 6.18 0.75
CA GLU A 634 40.23 5.38 0.11
C GLU A 634 39.86 3.88 0.12
N GLU A 635 39.40 3.34 1.26
CA GLU A 635 38.91 1.96 1.36
C GLU A 635 37.70 1.71 0.43
N GLY A 636 36.77 2.67 0.36
CA GLY A 636 35.64 2.59 -0.56
C GLY A 636 36.04 2.53 -2.03
N ILE A 637 37.06 3.31 -2.42
CA ILE A 637 37.66 3.28 -3.76
C ILE A 637 38.33 1.93 -4.03
N ASP A 638 39.11 1.41 -3.08
CA ASP A 638 39.77 0.11 -3.20
C ASP A 638 38.78 -1.04 -3.35
N LEU A 639 37.70 -1.03 -2.56
CA LEU A 639 36.62 -2.01 -2.65
C LEU A 639 35.87 -1.90 -3.98
N PHE A 640 35.65 -0.68 -4.48
CA PHE A 640 35.06 -0.48 -5.81
C PHE A 640 35.97 -1.03 -6.91
N ASN A 641 37.27 -0.76 -6.84
CA ASN A 641 38.26 -1.27 -7.78
C ASN A 641 38.41 -2.79 -7.71
N LEU A 642 38.33 -3.39 -6.52
CA LEU A 642 38.31 -4.84 -6.34
C LEU A 642 37.05 -5.46 -6.93
N HIS A 643 35.87 -4.85 -6.69
CA HIS A 643 34.61 -5.28 -7.28
C HIS A 643 34.65 -5.20 -8.81
N ASN A 644 35.14 -4.09 -9.38
CA ASN A 644 35.26 -3.89 -10.82
C ASN A 644 36.24 -4.89 -11.45
N ARG A 645 37.36 -5.20 -10.79
CA ARG A 645 38.31 -6.23 -11.24
C ARG A 645 37.73 -7.65 -11.20
N ARG A 646 36.93 -7.97 -10.18
CA ARG A 646 36.38 -9.31 -9.94
C ARG A 646 35.15 -9.62 -10.78
N HIS A 647 34.31 -8.62 -11.03
CA HIS A 647 33.02 -8.79 -11.68
C HIS A 647 32.90 -8.06 -13.04
N GLY A 648 33.92 -7.28 -13.42
CA GLY A 648 33.87 -6.40 -14.60
C GLY A 648 32.86 -5.25 -14.42
N ARG A 649 32.66 -4.45 -15.48
CA ARG A 649 31.48 -3.57 -15.55
C ARG A 649 30.23 -4.46 -15.66
N TRP A 650 29.23 -4.19 -14.82
CA TRP A 650 27.90 -4.81 -14.83
C TRP A 650 27.41 -5.12 -16.25
N VAL A 651 27.06 -6.38 -16.53
CA VAL A 651 26.49 -6.78 -17.82
C VAL A 651 25.04 -6.26 -17.92
N PRO A 652 24.66 -5.53 -18.98
CA PRO A 652 23.34 -4.91 -19.09
C PRO A 652 22.20 -5.94 -19.16
N PHE A 653 21.02 -5.53 -18.69
CA PHE A 653 19.74 -6.24 -18.79
C PHE A 653 19.43 -6.78 -20.20
N GLU A 654 19.99 -6.18 -21.25
CA GLU A 654 19.87 -6.64 -22.64
C GLU A 654 20.51 -8.01 -22.89
N SER A 655 21.56 -8.39 -22.15
CA SER A 655 22.15 -9.74 -22.22
C SER A 655 21.24 -10.79 -21.56
N VAL A 656 20.50 -10.40 -20.52
CA VAL A 656 19.45 -11.23 -19.92
C VAL A 656 18.27 -11.39 -20.89
N VAL A 657 17.91 -10.31 -21.59
CA VAL A 657 16.89 -10.35 -22.67
C VAL A 657 17.36 -11.24 -23.83
N HIS A 658 18.65 -11.24 -24.19
CA HIS A 658 19.20 -12.17 -25.20
C HIS A 658 19.10 -13.63 -24.73
N LEU A 659 19.37 -13.91 -23.46
CA LEU A 659 19.27 -15.24 -22.86
C LEU A 659 17.81 -15.74 -22.84
N VAL A 660 16.88 -14.86 -22.48
CA VAL A 660 15.42 -15.11 -22.55
C VAL A 660 14.94 -15.25 -24.00
N ARG A 661 15.51 -14.50 -24.94
CA ARG A 661 15.20 -14.60 -26.38
C ARG A 661 15.68 -15.91 -26.98
N GLU A 662 16.83 -16.44 -26.56
CA GLU A 662 17.30 -17.77 -26.97
C GLU A 662 16.43 -18.90 -26.39
N GLU A 663 15.97 -18.78 -25.15
CA GLU A 663 14.92 -19.65 -24.56
C GLU A 663 13.62 -19.60 -25.36
N LEU A 664 13.15 -18.40 -25.72
CA LEU A 664 11.96 -18.21 -26.56
C LEU A 664 12.15 -18.74 -27.99
N LYS A 665 13.38 -18.73 -28.54
CA LYS A 665 13.68 -19.37 -29.83
C LYS A 665 13.66 -20.90 -29.74
N LYS A 666 14.12 -21.50 -28.62
CA LYS A 666 13.97 -22.94 -28.35
C LYS A 666 12.49 -23.33 -28.24
N ILE A 667 11.68 -22.48 -27.59
CA ILE A 667 10.21 -22.62 -27.55
C ILE A 667 9.60 -22.53 -28.96
N ALA A 668 10.01 -21.55 -29.77
CA ALA A 668 9.50 -21.37 -31.12
C ALA A 668 9.92 -22.49 -32.11
N LYS A 669 11.05 -23.17 -31.86
CA LYS A 669 11.50 -24.35 -32.61
C LYS A 669 10.87 -25.67 -32.12
N GLY A 670 10.05 -25.64 -31.07
CA GLY A 670 9.40 -26.83 -30.50
C GLY A 670 10.28 -27.68 -29.59
N GLU A 671 11.43 -27.17 -29.16
CA GLU A 671 12.43 -27.91 -28.38
C GLU A 671 12.24 -27.75 -26.85
N TYR A 672 11.21 -27.01 -26.43
CA TYR A 672 10.92 -26.73 -25.02
C TYR A 672 9.87 -27.68 -24.44
N LYS A 673 10.17 -28.33 -23.31
CA LYS A 673 9.23 -29.17 -22.55
C LYS A 673 8.94 -28.57 -21.17
N PRO A 674 7.73 -28.02 -20.92
CA PRO A 674 7.35 -27.50 -19.63
C PRO A 674 6.88 -28.59 -18.64
N PRO A 675 7.10 -28.43 -17.33
CA PRO A 675 6.42 -29.20 -16.29
C PRO A 675 4.97 -28.70 -16.12
N SER A 676 4.04 -29.65 -15.98
CA SER A 676 2.59 -29.40 -15.96
C SER A 676 2.06 -28.96 -14.60
N SER A 677 1.44 -27.78 -14.53
CA SER A 677 0.46 -27.41 -13.51
C SER A 677 -0.46 -26.30 -14.07
N GLU A 678 -1.73 -26.65 -14.26
CA GLU A 678 -2.78 -25.77 -14.80
C GLU A 678 -3.06 -24.58 -13.86
N LYS A 679 -3.26 -23.39 -14.45
CA LYS A 679 -3.69 -22.17 -13.76
C LYS A 679 -5.14 -21.85 -14.15
N THR A 680 -6.05 -21.86 -13.19
CA THR A 680 -7.43 -21.37 -13.33
C THR A 680 -7.48 -19.84 -13.39
N LYS A 681 -8.09 -19.30 -14.45
CA LYS A 681 -8.48 -17.89 -14.59
C LYS A 681 -9.79 -17.68 -13.83
N HIS A 682 -9.79 -16.92 -12.74
CA HIS A 682 -11.02 -16.53 -12.04
C HIS A 682 -11.55 -15.21 -12.64
N GLY A 683 -12.61 -15.30 -13.43
CA GLY A 683 -13.49 -14.18 -13.78
C GLY A 683 -14.59 -13.98 -12.73
N SER A 684 -15.44 -12.97 -12.91
CA SER A 684 -16.57 -12.68 -12.01
C SER A 684 -17.54 -13.87 -11.92
N ILE A 685 -17.79 -14.38 -10.72
CA ILE A 685 -18.73 -15.49 -10.47
C ILE A 685 -20.18 -15.03 -10.74
N ILE A 686 -20.83 -15.68 -11.70
CA ILE A 686 -22.20 -15.42 -12.16
C ILE A 686 -23.19 -16.42 -11.53
N PHE A 687 -22.81 -17.70 -11.42
CA PHE A 687 -23.66 -18.74 -10.85
C PHE A 687 -22.85 -19.92 -10.28
N ALA A 688 -23.48 -20.68 -9.39
CA ALA A 688 -22.98 -21.95 -8.86
C ALA A 688 -23.67 -23.11 -9.57
N ALA A 689 -22.89 -24.11 -10.03
CA ALA A 689 -23.44 -25.27 -10.73
C ALA A 689 -22.62 -26.54 -10.52
N ILE A 690 -23.26 -27.68 -10.73
CA ILE A 690 -22.60 -29.00 -10.76
C ILE A 690 -22.26 -29.30 -12.22
N ASN A 691 -20.98 -29.43 -12.55
CA ASN A 691 -20.50 -29.68 -13.90
C ASN A 691 -20.56 -31.19 -14.19
N LEU A 692 -21.37 -31.62 -15.17
CA LEU A 692 -21.59 -33.03 -15.46
C LEU A 692 -20.71 -33.52 -16.60
N PRO A 693 -20.07 -34.70 -16.49
CA PRO A 693 -19.27 -35.27 -17.57
C PRO A 693 -20.07 -35.46 -18.86
N ALA A 694 -19.69 -34.74 -19.92
CA ALA A 694 -20.36 -34.77 -21.22
C ALA A 694 -20.51 -36.18 -21.81
N THR A 695 -19.52 -37.04 -21.60
CA THR A 695 -19.52 -38.44 -22.06
C THR A 695 -20.62 -39.29 -21.41
N GLN A 696 -20.87 -39.08 -20.11
CA GLN A 696 -21.91 -39.82 -19.39
C GLN A 696 -23.31 -39.35 -19.79
N VAL A 697 -23.50 -38.02 -19.92
CA VAL A 697 -24.77 -37.45 -20.39
C VAL A 697 -25.06 -37.88 -21.83
N HIS A 698 -24.05 -37.90 -22.70
CA HIS A 698 -24.19 -38.40 -24.08
C HIS A 698 -24.57 -39.89 -24.13
N SER A 699 -23.91 -40.73 -23.33
CA SER A 699 -24.23 -42.16 -23.25
C SER A 699 -25.67 -42.42 -22.80
N LEU A 700 -26.17 -41.61 -21.86
CA LEU A 700 -27.58 -41.66 -21.43
C LEU A 700 -28.53 -41.33 -22.59
N LEU A 701 -28.24 -40.28 -23.37
CA LEU A 701 -29.07 -39.90 -24.52
C LEU A 701 -29.12 -40.98 -25.60
N GLU A 702 -28.00 -41.66 -25.88
CA GLU A 702 -27.98 -42.76 -26.85
C GLU A 702 -28.82 -43.96 -26.39
N LYS A 703 -28.78 -44.30 -25.10
CA LYS A 703 -29.63 -45.35 -24.52
C LYS A 703 -31.12 -45.01 -24.63
N LEU A 704 -31.50 -43.78 -24.30
CA LEU A 704 -32.88 -43.31 -24.41
C LEU A 704 -33.38 -43.32 -25.86
N ALA A 705 -32.51 -42.96 -26.82
CA ALA A 705 -32.83 -42.96 -28.24
C ALA A 705 -33.04 -44.37 -28.80
N ALA A 706 -32.29 -45.36 -28.27
CA ALA A 706 -32.49 -46.76 -28.65
C ALA A 706 -33.82 -47.31 -28.12
N ALA A 707 -34.28 -46.85 -26.95
CA ALA A 707 -35.49 -47.33 -26.30
C ALA A 707 -36.78 -46.61 -26.77
N ASN A 708 -36.67 -45.40 -27.34
CA ASN A 708 -37.84 -44.58 -27.69
C ASN A 708 -37.75 -44.01 -29.13
N PRO A 709 -38.53 -44.54 -30.10
CA PRO A 709 -38.52 -44.09 -31.49
C PRO A 709 -38.83 -42.60 -31.68
N THR A 710 -39.74 -42.04 -30.89
CA THR A 710 -40.12 -40.62 -30.95
C THR A 710 -38.97 -39.71 -30.50
N MET A 711 -38.24 -40.14 -29.47
CA MET A 711 -37.06 -39.43 -28.97
C MET A 711 -35.89 -39.53 -29.97
N ARG A 712 -35.72 -40.70 -30.60
CA ARG A 712 -34.76 -40.88 -31.70
C ARG A 712 -35.00 -39.88 -32.82
N PHE A 713 -36.25 -39.73 -33.26
CA PHE A 713 -36.63 -38.77 -34.29
C PHE A 713 -36.38 -37.30 -33.85
N PHE A 714 -36.61 -36.97 -32.58
CA PHE A 714 -36.31 -35.64 -32.05
C PHE A 714 -34.81 -35.29 -32.11
N LEU A 715 -33.95 -36.25 -31.76
CA LEU A 715 -32.50 -36.09 -31.77
C LEU A 715 -31.92 -36.06 -33.20
N GLU A 716 -32.61 -36.71 -34.13
CA GLU A 716 -32.24 -36.73 -35.54
C GLU A 716 -32.26 -35.29 -36.12
N GLY A 717 -31.14 -34.87 -36.71
CA GLY A 717 -30.93 -33.49 -37.16
C GLY A 717 -30.42 -32.49 -36.09
N LYS A 718 -30.43 -32.83 -34.79
CA LYS A 718 -29.93 -31.97 -33.69
C LYS A 718 -28.65 -32.49 -33.02
N LYS A 719 -28.15 -33.66 -33.43
CA LYS A 719 -27.01 -34.34 -32.80
C LYS A 719 -25.77 -33.45 -32.63
N LYS A 720 -25.42 -32.67 -33.67
CA LYS A 720 -24.25 -31.78 -33.65
C LYS A 720 -24.38 -30.64 -32.63
N THR A 721 -25.54 -29.97 -32.59
CA THR A 721 -25.77 -28.84 -31.68
C THR A 721 -25.95 -29.28 -30.23
N ILE A 722 -26.51 -30.47 -29.99
CA ILE A 722 -26.53 -31.10 -28.66
C ILE A 722 -25.10 -31.39 -28.21
N GLN A 723 -24.26 -31.97 -29.06
CA GLN A 723 -22.88 -32.31 -28.71
C GLN A 723 -22.05 -31.07 -28.35
N GLU A 724 -22.20 -29.97 -29.09
CA GLU A 724 -21.55 -28.68 -28.78
C GLU A 724 -22.02 -28.09 -27.44
N LYS A 725 -23.29 -28.27 -27.06
CA LYS A 725 -23.84 -27.80 -25.77
C LYS A 725 -23.43 -28.67 -24.58
N LEU A 726 -23.22 -29.97 -24.80
CA LEU A 726 -22.84 -30.93 -23.76
C LEU A 726 -21.45 -30.69 -23.17
N GLU A 727 -20.53 -30.03 -23.90
CA GLU A 727 -19.23 -29.60 -23.35
C GLU A 727 -19.37 -28.67 -22.13
N ARG A 728 -20.54 -28.06 -21.96
CA ARG A 728 -20.88 -27.20 -20.82
C ARG A 728 -22.07 -27.73 -20.03
N SER A 729 -22.28 -29.06 -20.02
CA SER A 729 -23.40 -29.68 -19.32
C SER A 729 -23.31 -29.44 -17.81
N HIS A 730 -24.29 -28.76 -17.23
CA HIS A 730 -24.28 -28.46 -15.81
C HIS A 730 -25.71 -28.38 -15.23
N VAL A 731 -25.83 -28.60 -13.92
CA VAL A 731 -27.04 -28.29 -13.14
C VAL A 731 -26.81 -26.99 -12.42
N THR A 732 -27.55 -25.93 -12.79
CA THR A 732 -27.48 -24.66 -12.07
C THR A 732 -28.14 -24.79 -10.70
N LEU A 733 -27.41 -24.49 -9.63
CA LEU A 733 -27.92 -24.51 -8.26
C LEU A 733 -28.42 -23.13 -7.82
N ALA A 734 -27.69 -22.08 -8.16
CA ALA A 734 -28.11 -20.71 -7.92
C ALA A 734 -27.47 -19.74 -8.89
N HIS A 735 -28.28 -18.82 -9.43
CA HIS A 735 -27.82 -17.72 -10.27
C HIS A 735 -27.86 -16.37 -9.52
N LYS A 736 -26.80 -15.56 -9.65
CA LYS A 736 -26.65 -14.27 -8.97
C LYS A 736 -27.83 -13.32 -9.19
N ARG A 737 -28.34 -13.23 -10.43
CA ARG A 737 -29.51 -12.38 -10.76
C ARG A 737 -30.83 -12.85 -10.15
N SER A 738 -30.99 -14.15 -9.91
CA SER A 738 -32.28 -14.72 -9.47
C SER A 738 -32.34 -14.85 -7.94
N HIS A 739 -31.22 -15.20 -7.30
CA HIS A 739 -31.18 -15.54 -5.88
C HIS A 739 -30.29 -14.60 -5.05
N GLY A 740 -29.60 -13.66 -5.69
CA GLY A 740 -28.65 -12.76 -5.04
C GLY A 740 -27.27 -13.40 -4.82
N VAL A 741 -26.28 -12.56 -4.53
CA VAL A 741 -24.88 -12.99 -4.41
C VAL A 741 -24.66 -13.90 -3.20
N ALA A 742 -25.32 -13.63 -2.07
CA ALA A 742 -25.21 -14.44 -0.85
C ALA A 742 -25.66 -15.90 -1.09
N ALA A 743 -26.75 -16.09 -1.83
CA ALA A 743 -27.24 -17.43 -2.16
C ALA A 743 -26.31 -18.19 -3.12
N VAL A 744 -25.51 -17.51 -3.93
CA VAL A 744 -24.47 -18.17 -4.77
C VAL A 744 -23.26 -18.52 -3.90
N ALA A 745 -22.84 -17.60 -3.02
CA ALA A 745 -21.69 -17.76 -2.14
C ALA A 745 -21.87 -18.89 -1.12
N SER A 746 -23.10 -19.15 -0.65
CA SER A 746 -23.38 -20.23 0.31
C SER A 746 -22.97 -21.62 -0.19
N TYR A 747 -22.90 -21.84 -1.51
CA TYR A 747 -22.42 -23.10 -2.09
C TYR A 747 -20.90 -23.26 -2.05
N GLY A 748 -20.17 -22.22 -1.64
CA GLY A 748 -18.73 -22.27 -1.48
C GLY A 748 -18.28 -23.43 -0.59
N GLN A 749 -19.07 -23.78 0.44
CA GLN A 749 -18.80 -24.90 1.33
C GLN A 749 -18.73 -26.26 0.61
N HIS A 750 -19.32 -26.37 -0.59
CA HIS A 750 -19.35 -27.58 -1.42
C HIS A 750 -18.40 -27.51 -2.64
N LEU A 751 -17.66 -26.43 -2.85
CA LEU A 751 -16.78 -26.22 -4.02
C LEU A 751 -15.80 -27.38 -4.26
N ASN A 752 -15.65 -27.78 -5.53
CA ASN A 752 -14.83 -28.88 -6.04
C ASN A 752 -15.14 -30.27 -5.46
N ARG A 753 -16.27 -30.47 -4.76
CA ARG A 753 -16.72 -31.81 -4.38
C ARG A 753 -17.59 -32.41 -5.48
N GLU A 754 -17.40 -33.70 -5.68
CA GLU A 754 -18.26 -34.54 -6.51
C GLU A 754 -19.64 -34.66 -5.86
N ILE A 755 -20.66 -34.14 -6.54
CA ILE A 755 -22.05 -34.21 -6.10
C ILE A 755 -22.79 -35.18 -7.03
N PRO A 756 -23.39 -36.26 -6.49
CA PRO A 756 -24.22 -37.14 -7.30
C PRO A 756 -25.49 -36.38 -7.73
N VAL A 757 -25.78 -36.43 -9.02
CA VAL A 757 -27.01 -35.90 -9.61
C VAL A 757 -27.78 -37.05 -10.22
N GLU A 758 -28.98 -37.28 -9.72
CA GLU A 758 -29.89 -38.30 -10.25
C GLU A 758 -30.78 -37.68 -11.34
N LEU A 759 -30.68 -38.23 -12.55
CA LEU A 759 -31.43 -37.81 -13.71
C LEU A 759 -32.64 -38.72 -13.90
N THR A 760 -33.84 -38.14 -13.82
CA THR A 760 -35.10 -38.89 -13.71
C THR A 760 -35.96 -38.80 -14.96
N GLU A 761 -35.93 -37.69 -15.68
CA GLU A 761 -36.86 -37.42 -16.77
C GLU A 761 -36.21 -36.55 -17.84
N LEU A 762 -36.56 -36.80 -19.10
CA LEU A 762 -36.28 -35.90 -20.23
C LEU A 762 -37.57 -35.20 -20.63
N ILE A 763 -37.58 -33.86 -20.61
CA ILE A 763 -38.70 -33.05 -21.09
C ILE A 763 -38.22 -32.23 -22.29
N TYR A 764 -38.99 -32.25 -23.38
CA TYR A 764 -38.60 -31.58 -24.63
C TYR A 764 -39.80 -31.16 -25.49
N ASN A 765 -39.55 -30.17 -26.35
CA ASN A 765 -40.44 -29.79 -27.46
C ASN A 765 -39.59 -29.38 -28.67
N ASP A 766 -40.22 -28.78 -29.68
CA ASP A 766 -39.57 -28.28 -30.89
C ASP A 766 -38.53 -27.15 -30.63
N LYS A 767 -38.58 -26.49 -29.47
CA LYS A 767 -37.74 -25.34 -29.12
C LYS A 767 -36.62 -25.62 -28.13
N MET A 768 -36.78 -26.61 -27.24
CA MET A 768 -35.83 -26.85 -26.16
C MET A 768 -35.94 -28.27 -25.60
N ALA A 769 -34.86 -28.74 -24.97
CA ALA A 769 -34.81 -30.03 -24.28
C ALA A 769 -33.94 -29.94 -23.02
N ALA A 770 -34.42 -30.54 -21.92
CA ALA A 770 -33.69 -30.60 -20.66
C ALA A 770 -33.98 -31.87 -19.87
N LEU A 771 -33.00 -32.29 -19.06
CA LEU A 771 -33.14 -33.40 -18.11
C LEU A 771 -33.48 -32.86 -16.73
N THR A 772 -34.51 -33.40 -16.09
CA THR A 772 -34.80 -33.16 -14.68
C THR A 772 -33.68 -33.76 -13.83
N ALA A 773 -33.18 -32.98 -12.87
CA ALA A 773 -32.05 -33.33 -12.02
C ALA A 773 -32.44 -33.26 -10.54
N ASN A 774 -32.20 -34.35 -9.82
CA ASN A 774 -32.28 -34.40 -8.37
C ASN A 774 -30.86 -34.35 -7.81
N VAL A 775 -30.57 -33.30 -7.05
CA VAL A 775 -29.24 -33.10 -6.45
C VAL A 775 -29.13 -33.94 -5.18
N GLY A 776 -28.08 -34.75 -5.09
CA GLY A 776 -27.85 -35.65 -3.97
C GLY A 776 -27.17 -35.00 -2.76
N CYS A 777 -26.67 -35.85 -1.86
CA CYS A 777 -26.02 -35.44 -0.62
C CYS A 777 -24.50 -35.64 -0.67
N VAL A 778 -23.78 -34.86 0.14
CA VAL A 778 -22.34 -34.96 0.35
C VAL A 778 -22.07 -34.90 1.85
N ASP A 779 -21.31 -35.86 2.38
CA ASP A 779 -20.97 -35.95 3.81
C ASP A 779 -22.20 -35.94 4.75
N GLY A 780 -23.35 -36.44 4.28
CA GLY A 780 -24.61 -36.47 5.04
C GLY A 780 -25.45 -35.19 4.92
N GLU A 781 -24.97 -34.17 4.21
CA GLU A 781 -25.71 -32.92 3.95
C GLU A 781 -26.33 -32.93 2.56
N THR A 782 -27.64 -32.69 2.46
CA THR A 782 -28.34 -32.56 1.18
C THR A 782 -28.05 -31.21 0.54
N VAL A 783 -27.52 -31.21 -0.68
CA VAL A 783 -27.26 -29.96 -1.42
C VAL A 783 -28.54 -29.53 -2.13
N VAL A 784 -29.20 -28.50 -1.60
CA VAL A 784 -30.50 -28.03 -2.12
C VAL A 784 -30.30 -26.94 -3.15
N SER A 785 -30.74 -27.17 -4.38
CA SER A 785 -30.81 -26.14 -5.44
C SER A 785 -31.81 -25.04 -5.06
N LYS A 786 -31.48 -23.78 -5.37
CA LYS A 786 -32.41 -22.64 -5.25
C LYS A 786 -33.38 -22.54 -6.43
N ASN A 787 -33.08 -23.18 -7.56
CA ASN A 787 -34.04 -23.30 -8.66
C ASN A 787 -35.17 -24.27 -8.28
N GLU A 788 -36.42 -23.87 -8.50
CA GLU A 788 -37.61 -24.71 -8.26
C GLU A 788 -37.58 -26.01 -9.06
N TRP A 789 -37.04 -25.97 -10.28
CA TRP A 789 -36.83 -27.13 -11.13
C TRP A 789 -35.35 -27.22 -11.54
N PRO A 790 -34.52 -27.95 -10.76
CA PRO A 790 -33.13 -28.19 -11.13
C PRO A 790 -33.09 -29.08 -12.37
N HIS A 791 -32.35 -28.65 -13.38
CA HIS A 791 -32.32 -29.33 -14.67
C HIS A 791 -30.98 -29.12 -15.38
N VAL A 792 -30.72 -29.99 -16.37
CA VAL A 792 -29.61 -29.88 -17.32
C VAL A 792 -30.18 -29.50 -18.68
N THR A 793 -29.87 -28.30 -19.18
CA THR A 793 -30.28 -27.90 -20.53
C THR A 793 -29.44 -28.63 -21.57
N LEU A 794 -30.08 -29.44 -22.41
CA LEU A 794 -29.41 -30.20 -23.48
C LEU A 794 -29.33 -29.42 -24.79
N TRP A 795 -30.42 -28.72 -25.12
CA TRP A 795 -30.55 -28.05 -26.41
C TRP A 795 -31.58 -26.92 -26.36
N THR A 796 -31.34 -25.90 -27.18
CA THR A 796 -32.28 -24.81 -27.45
C THR A 796 -32.21 -24.46 -28.93
N ALA A 797 -33.36 -24.14 -29.53
CA ALA A 797 -33.45 -23.61 -30.89
C ALA A 797 -32.75 -22.25 -31.01
N GLU A 798 -32.47 -21.82 -32.23
CA GLU A 798 -31.89 -20.49 -32.49
C GLU A 798 -32.82 -19.39 -31.95
N GLY A 799 -32.25 -18.42 -31.24
CA GLY A 799 -33.00 -17.35 -30.58
C GLY A 799 -33.64 -17.72 -29.22
N VAL A 800 -33.62 -18.99 -28.82
CA VAL A 800 -34.14 -19.45 -27.52
C VAL A 800 -33.02 -19.52 -26.49
N THR A 801 -33.22 -18.88 -25.34
CA THR A 801 -32.23 -18.86 -24.26
C THR A 801 -32.32 -20.10 -23.38
N ALA A 802 -31.21 -20.56 -22.80
CA ALA A 802 -31.22 -21.68 -21.85
C ALA A 802 -32.11 -21.41 -20.63
N LYS A 803 -32.29 -20.14 -20.26
CA LYS A 803 -33.20 -19.73 -19.17
C LYS A 803 -34.65 -20.15 -19.43
N GLU A 804 -35.10 -20.15 -20.68
CA GLU A 804 -36.47 -20.53 -21.03
C GLU A 804 -36.77 -22.01 -20.76
N ALA A 805 -35.73 -22.86 -20.68
CA ALA A 805 -35.88 -24.27 -20.32
C ALA A 805 -36.63 -24.46 -18.98
N ASN A 806 -36.52 -23.52 -18.04
CA ASN A 806 -37.27 -23.55 -16.77
C ASN A 806 -38.80 -23.66 -16.96
N THR A 807 -39.33 -23.31 -18.13
CA THR A 807 -40.77 -23.38 -18.43
C THR A 807 -41.23 -24.75 -18.94
N LEU A 808 -40.32 -25.68 -19.25
CA LEU A 808 -40.64 -27.00 -19.80
C LEU A 808 -41.63 -27.82 -18.96
N PRO A 809 -41.54 -27.87 -17.61
CA PRO A 809 -42.53 -28.58 -16.79
C PRO A 809 -43.95 -28.02 -16.98
N GLN A 810 -44.09 -26.69 -17.04
CA GLN A 810 -45.37 -26.04 -17.27
C GLN A 810 -45.89 -26.32 -18.69
N LEU A 811 -45.01 -26.26 -19.70
CA LEU A 811 -45.39 -26.59 -21.09
C LEU A 811 -45.83 -28.05 -21.23
N TYR A 812 -45.26 -28.97 -20.47
CA TYR A 812 -45.73 -30.36 -20.42
C TYR A 812 -47.14 -30.47 -19.84
N LEU A 813 -47.43 -29.75 -18.73
CA LEU A 813 -48.78 -29.69 -18.16
C LEU A 813 -49.81 -29.08 -19.13
N GLU A 814 -49.38 -28.17 -19.99
CA GLU A 814 -50.21 -27.57 -21.05
C GLU A 814 -50.34 -28.44 -22.32
N GLY A 815 -49.73 -29.63 -22.36
CA GLY A 815 -49.73 -30.52 -23.54
C GLY A 815 -48.85 -30.03 -24.69
N LYS A 816 -47.94 -29.09 -24.44
CA LYS A 816 -47.03 -28.47 -25.42
C LYS A 816 -45.60 -29.01 -25.38
N ALA A 817 -45.32 -29.97 -24.50
CA ALA A 817 -44.04 -30.67 -24.42
C ALA A 817 -44.27 -32.18 -24.25
N SER A 818 -43.25 -32.96 -24.61
CA SER A 818 -43.20 -34.41 -24.41
C SER A 818 -42.30 -34.74 -23.22
N ARG A 819 -42.61 -35.84 -22.53
CA ARG A 819 -41.85 -36.35 -21.39
C ARG A 819 -41.47 -37.81 -21.61
N VAL A 820 -40.22 -38.15 -21.29
CA VAL A 820 -39.71 -39.52 -21.24
C VAL A 820 -39.17 -39.77 -19.83
N VAL A 821 -39.70 -40.79 -19.16
CA VAL A 821 -39.26 -41.20 -17.82
C VAL A 821 -38.03 -42.09 -17.94
N ILE A 822 -37.06 -41.89 -17.05
CA ILE A 822 -35.83 -42.68 -16.94
C ILE A 822 -36.01 -43.62 -15.74
N ASP A 823 -36.21 -44.92 -16.02
CA ASP A 823 -36.42 -45.95 -14.99
C ASP A 823 -35.50 -47.17 -15.26
N PRO A 824 -34.57 -47.51 -14.34
CA PRO A 824 -34.28 -46.78 -13.10
C PRO A 824 -33.60 -45.42 -13.39
N PRO A 825 -33.73 -44.42 -12.49
CA PRO A 825 -33.01 -43.16 -12.61
C PRO A 825 -31.50 -43.36 -12.74
N VAL A 826 -30.83 -42.44 -13.44
CA VAL A 826 -29.39 -42.55 -13.70
C VAL A 826 -28.64 -41.50 -12.89
N SER A 827 -27.71 -41.96 -12.04
CA SER A 827 -26.86 -41.07 -11.25
C SER A 827 -25.56 -40.74 -12.00
N ILE A 828 -25.26 -39.46 -12.12
CA ILE A 828 -24.01 -38.92 -12.68
C ILE A 828 -23.42 -37.97 -11.63
N SER A 829 -22.17 -38.19 -11.23
CA SER A 829 -21.46 -37.28 -10.33
C SER A 829 -20.64 -36.26 -11.13
N GLY A 830 -20.53 -35.06 -10.57
CA GLY A 830 -19.68 -34.02 -11.12
C GLY A 830 -19.26 -33.00 -10.05
N PRO A 831 -18.17 -32.24 -10.28
CA PRO A 831 -17.71 -31.25 -9.32
C PRO A 831 -18.65 -30.04 -9.28
N LEU A 832 -18.90 -29.52 -8.08
CA LEU A 832 -19.51 -28.20 -7.91
C LEU A 832 -18.48 -27.10 -8.20
N GLU A 833 -18.81 -26.20 -9.12
CA GLU A 833 -17.94 -25.14 -9.60
C GLU A 833 -18.66 -23.79 -9.62
N PHE A 834 -17.87 -22.72 -9.62
CA PHE A 834 -18.33 -21.36 -9.86
C PHE A 834 -18.01 -20.94 -11.30
N PHE A 835 -18.99 -20.36 -11.98
CA PHE A 835 -18.94 -20.01 -13.40
C PHE A 835 -19.07 -18.52 -13.66
#